data_AF-A0A2V5PM92-F1
#
_entry.id   AF-A0A2V5PM92-F1
#
_cell.length_a   1.000
_cell.length_b   1.000
_cell.length_c   1.000
_cell.angle_alpha   90.00
_cell.angle_beta   90.00
_cell.angle_gamma   90.00
#
_symmetry.space_group_name_H-M   'P 1'
#
loop_
_entity.id
_entity.type
_entity.pdbx_description
1 polymer ?
#
loop_
_entity_poly.entity_id
_entity_poly.type
_entity_poly.pdbx_seq_one_letter_code
_entity_poly.pdbx_strand_id
1 'polypeptide(L)'
;MTVLASYYVEAKYYTEARTGNQIGIFASLFAFLFVELGLWAFMGRVGDFRGAKALVVLVVQAFAKDQYGVPIYAGLILIGMVATLLVSLLVYRERAPLAISLALFALMPLHSIMTHWSDNEQRGHWFGYWFGHDMFTPPFKGADGKPLYPEMTKDAILYGGTDPGRFCPTYTIFCESFTPHDCQPAEDQKFDRRDVYIITQNALADGTYLEYIRAHYNRSAQIDQPFFREMFRTVLHDTDYQTNAPARAVAPLDRFFTDLGDRIEKRRRTFTSWFEGNHFTDLPAFVSKLRPGPSQDPLSKFLYENLSPETQKMLSTQGEEARLRASLAKDLNVILDRELQTRKLIAEKTEEKNDLDQDLESGSTSERKIKRRQQLEKEIAELSKVPPLYEPGRFKQVTLSEYLQDFIKENPKSHTRVRLNRLLLEAAYPKEIAKSLGGVYPDREMYIASPQDSQDCFQSYLADATKRRQHDDQFPNEQRQLKPQEDVRIDQGRVQVSGQVAVMAINGLLTKVMFDHNPKNEFFVEESFPLDWMYPHETPFGIIMKVNREPLPDLSEDILQRDHEFWKQFSKRLTGDIVDYDTPVKTIADWVEKTYLRRDFSGFTGDRKFVRDDQAQKAFSKLRSSIGGVYAWRLTQAPPQYRPKNPAAFQRLLKETDFTFRQAFAFCPYSPEAVFRYVNLLLTAIWPNESGQMTQRFDDALTVAETCLKLDPYNGQAIGLVQSLQGFKKGQAAKPAEPTLQQLEKTVQANPADYQSAFNLAATYMGMQQTGKALQVLDRMLNAPKTEANAFRALIQAYASMNNTERLKTTVEKLEALVRSNPDNLSAALGAADGYRHLKQNDRALQMLDKVVSSSKADANTVLQAAQQYAGLLNYPKLEVALDKLVKLLPESPEAWYDLASLKASIGKSDEALAALRKAFDLRAAHPDPKARDLVAEVQKDPHFAAIKDTPAFKQLVAPRQLEAPK
;
A
#
# COMPACT_ATOMS: atom_id res chain seq x y z
N MET A 1 -2.25 22.39 -27.81
CA MET A 1 -2.74 21.81 -29.08
C MET A 1 -3.85 22.66 -29.70
N THR A 2 -4.95 22.93 -28.99
CA THR A 2 -6.09 23.71 -29.50
C THR A 2 -5.74 25.18 -29.83
N VAL A 3 -4.94 25.85 -29.00
CA VAL A 3 -4.48 27.24 -29.26
C VAL A 3 -3.55 27.33 -30.48
N LEU A 4 -2.69 26.31 -30.66
CA LEU A 4 -1.81 26.17 -31.83
C LEU A 4 -2.61 25.86 -33.10
N ALA A 5 -3.66 25.05 -33.01
CA ALA A 5 -4.57 24.77 -34.12
C ALA A 5 -5.40 26.02 -34.50
N SER A 6 -5.90 26.79 -33.53
CA SER A 6 -6.56 28.07 -33.82
C SER A 6 -5.59 29.09 -34.40
N TYR A 7 -4.34 29.17 -33.93
CA TYR A 7 -3.33 30.05 -34.51
C TYR A 7 -2.97 29.67 -35.96
N TYR A 8 -2.87 28.37 -36.26
CA TYR A 8 -2.57 27.85 -37.59
C TYR A 8 -3.75 27.98 -38.57
N VAL A 9 -4.98 27.96 -38.06
CA VAL A 9 -6.21 28.19 -38.85
C VAL A 9 -6.44 29.69 -39.08
N GLU A 10 -6.17 30.55 -38.09
CA GLU A 10 -6.33 32.00 -38.19
C GLU A 10 -5.31 32.62 -39.17
N ALA A 11 -4.05 32.14 -39.16
CA ALA A 11 -3.03 32.56 -40.13
C ALA A 11 -3.35 32.17 -41.59
N LYS A 12 -4.19 31.15 -41.81
CA LYS A 12 -4.52 30.62 -43.14
C LYS A 12 -5.82 31.18 -43.73
N TYR A 13 -6.71 31.75 -42.90
CA TYR A 13 -8.05 32.22 -43.29
C TYR A 13 -8.29 33.73 -43.07
N TYR A 14 -7.21 34.52 -43.08
CA TYR A 14 -7.22 35.96 -42.82
C TYR A 14 -8.13 36.79 -43.75
N THR A 15 -8.57 36.24 -44.88
CA THR A 15 -9.39 36.94 -45.89
C THR A 15 -10.91 36.74 -45.72
N GLU A 16 -11.38 35.84 -44.85
CA GLU A 16 -12.82 35.59 -44.65
C GLU A 16 -13.25 35.93 -43.22
N ALA A 17 -13.56 37.21 -42.99
CA ALA A 17 -13.92 37.79 -41.68
C ALA A 17 -15.11 37.12 -40.94
N ARG A 18 -15.86 36.22 -41.58
CA ARG A 18 -16.99 35.49 -40.97
C ARG A 18 -16.56 34.23 -40.20
N THR A 19 -15.52 33.55 -40.64
CA THR A 19 -15.12 32.23 -40.13
C THR A 19 -14.29 32.35 -38.85
N GLY A 20 -13.44 33.39 -38.74
CA GLY A 20 -12.68 33.71 -37.53
C GLY A 20 -13.55 34.05 -36.31
N ASN A 21 -14.66 34.77 -36.51
CA ASN A 21 -15.61 35.08 -35.43
C ASN A 21 -16.31 33.84 -34.88
N GLN A 22 -16.62 32.85 -35.71
CA GLN A 22 -17.25 31.60 -35.26
C GLN A 22 -16.28 30.73 -34.46
N ILE A 23 -15.01 30.66 -34.88
CA ILE A 23 -13.96 29.94 -34.14
C ILE A 23 -13.67 30.62 -32.80
N GLY A 24 -13.66 31.96 -32.75
CA GLY A 24 -13.54 32.73 -31.50
C GLY A 24 -14.70 32.51 -30.53
N ILE A 25 -15.94 32.43 -31.03
CA ILE A 25 -17.13 32.08 -30.22
C ILE A 25 -17.05 30.64 -29.71
N PHE A 26 -16.64 29.69 -30.55
CA PHE A 26 -16.44 28.30 -30.13
C PHE A 26 -15.32 28.18 -29.09
N ALA A 27 -14.20 28.88 -29.27
CA ALA A 27 -13.11 28.93 -28.30
C ALA A 27 -13.55 29.57 -26.97
N SER A 28 -14.42 30.60 -27.03
CA SER A 28 -14.99 31.26 -25.84
C SER A 28 -15.97 30.37 -25.09
N LEU A 29 -16.85 29.67 -25.80
CA LEU A 29 -17.76 28.67 -25.22
C LEU A 29 -16.97 27.51 -24.63
N PHE A 30 -15.93 27.06 -25.30
CA PHE A 30 -15.05 25.99 -24.82
C PHE A 30 -14.26 26.42 -23.58
N ALA A 31 -13.75 27.67 -23.55
CA ALA A 31 -13.10 28.24 -22.38
C ALA A 31 -14.07 28.42 -21.21
N PHE A 32 -15.32 28.83 -21.46
CA PHE A 32 -16.35 28.93 -20.44
C PHE A 32 -16.72 27.56 -19.85
N LEU A 33 -16.87 26.54 -20.71
CA LEU A 33 -17.05 25.15 -20.29
C LEU A 33 -15.85 24.65 -19.48
N PHE A 34 -14.63 25.04 -19.86
CA PHE A 34 -13.41 24.69 -19.12
C PHE A 34 -13.33 25.38 -17.76
N VAL A 35 -13.83 26.62 -17.65
CA VAL A 35 -13.96 27.34 -16.38
C VAL A 35 -15.02 26.70 -15.49
N GLU A 36 -16.17 26.30 -16.04
CA GLU A 36 -17.20 25.55 -15.30
C GLU A 36 -16.68 24.18 -14.82
N LEU A 37 -16.00 23.44 -15.70
CA LEU A 37 -15.35 22.17 -15.35
C LEU A 37 -14.25 22.35 -14.31
N GLY A 38 -13.47 23.43 -14.40
CA GLY A 38 -12.48 23.81 -13.40
C GLY A 38 -13.12 24.13 -12.05
N LEU A 39 -14.16 24.98 -12.03
CA LEU A 39 -14.91 25.29 -10.82
C LEU A 39 -15.55 24.05 -10.19
N TRP A 40 -16.08 23.15 -11.02
CA TRP A 40 -16.63 21.86 -10.59
C TRP A 40 -15.56 20.94 -9.99
N ALA A 41 -14.38 20.86 -10.62
CA ALA A 41 -13.25 20.06 -10.14
C ALA A 41 -12.63 20.59 -8.84
N PHE A 42 -12.60 21.92 -8.65
CA PHE A 42 -11.96 22.55 -7.49
C PHE A 42 -12.90 22.77 -6.29
N MET A 43 -14.22 22.82 -6.47
CA MET A 43 -15.18 23.11 -5.39
C MET A 43 -16.17 21.97 -5.11
N GLY A 44 -16.14 20.88 -5.90
CA GLY A 44 -17.12 19.79 -5.86
C GLY A 44 -18.49 20.18 -6.43
N ARG A 45 -19.49 19.28 -6.32
CA ARG A 45 -20.90 19.60 -6.64
C ARG A 45 -21.48 20.57 -5.61
N VAL A 46 -21.08 21.83 -5.66
CA VAL A 46 -21.88 22.91 -5.10
C VAL A 46 -23.04 23.15 -6.07
N GLY A 47 -24.26 23.19 -5.53
CA GLY A 47 -25.50 23.15 -6.31
C GLY A 47 -25.63 24.20 -7.42
N ASP A 48 -26.51 23.87 -8.37
CA ASP A 48 -27.08 24.70 -9.46
C ASP A 48 -26.37 26.06 -9.69
N PHE A 49 -25.19 26.02 -10.33
CA PHE A 49 -24.46 27.23 -10.72
C PHE A 49 -25.19 27.95 -11.85
N ARG A 50 -26.18 28.78 -11.50
CA ARG A 50 -26.83 29.69 -12.44
C ARG A 50 -26.29 31.11 -12.29
N GLY A 51 -25.29 31.45 -13.12
CA GLY A 51 -25.03 32.82 -13.56
C GLY A 51 -23.90 33.62 -12.90
N ALA A 52 -23.61 34.79 -13.48
CA ALA A 52 -22.50 35.69 -13.15
C ALA A 52 -22.41 36.14 -11.69
N LYS A 53 -23.52 36.08 -10.93
CA LYS A 53 -23.56 36.41 -9.50
C LYS A 53 -22.72 35.45 -8.66
N ALA A 54 -22.72 34.15 -8.99
CA ALA A 54 -21.89 33.16 -8.30
C ALA A 54 -20.40 33.42 -8.53
N LEU A 55 -20.01 33.77 -9.77
CA LEU A 55 -18.63 34.12 -10.10
C LEU A 55 -18.14 35.34 -9.30
N VAL A 56 -18.96 36.39 -9.16
CA VAL A 56 -18.61 37.58 -8.37
C VAL A 56 -18.43 37.25 -6.88
N VAL A 57 -19.33 36.46 -6.30
CA VAL A 57 -19.21 36.02 -4.90
C VAL A 57 -17.93 35.18 -4.70
N LEU A 58 -17.62 34.29 -5.64
CA LEU A 58 -16.40 33.47 -5.61
C LEU A 58 -15.13 34.33 -5.71
N VAL A 59 -15.10 35.34 -6.58
CA VAL A 59 -13.96 36.27 -6.69
C VAL A 59 -13.77 37.02 -5.37
N VAL A 60 -14.85 37.52 -4.76
CA VAL A 60 -14.76 38.22 -3.46
C VAL A 60 -14.26 37.28 -2.37
N GLN A 61 -14.74 36.04 -2.32
CA GLN A 61 -14.28 35.04 -1.36
C GLN A 61 -12.81 34.64 -1.56
N ALA A 62 -12.31 34.63 -2.80
CA ALA A 62 -10.92 34.30 -3.12
C ALA A 62 -9.89 35.19 -2.41
N PHE A 63 -10.25 36.46 -2.17
CA PHE A 63 -9.42 37.45 -1.50
C PHE A 63 -9.75 37.62 -0.01
N ALA A 64 -10.61 36.77 0.56
CA ALA A 64 -10.87 36.78 1.99
C ALA A 64 -9.60 36.40 2.77
N LYS A 65 -9.41 37.02 3.95
CA LYS A 65 -8.19 36.95 4.78
C LYS A 65 -7.69 35.52 5.08
N ASP A 66 -8.60 34.55 5.12
CA ASP A 66 -8.31 33.15 5.47
C ASP A 66 -8.61 32.14 4.35
N GLN A 67 -8.95 32.62 3.14
CA GLN A 67 -9.11 31.76 1.98
C GLN A 67 -7.75 31.44 1.36
N TYR A 68 -7.49 30.17 1.03
CA TYR A 68 -6.34 29.84 0.19
C TYR A 68 -6.64 30.18 -1.27
N GLY A 69 -6.24 31.39 -1.68
CA GLY A 69 -6.60 31.95 -2.97
C GLY A 69 -5.74 31.50 -4.15
N VAL A 70 -4.58 30.84 -3.96
CA VAL A 70 -3.60 30.62 -5.05
C VAL A 70 -4.18 29.86 -6.26
N PRO A 71 -4.91 28.75 -6.10
CA PRO A 71 -5.55 28.07 -7.23
C PRO A 71 -6.65 28.93 -7.87
N ILE A 72 -7.36 29.73 -7.06
CA ILE A 72 -8.40 30.64 -7.55
C ILE A 72 -7.78 31.77 -8.38
N TYR A 73 -6.65 32.33 -7.93
CA TYR A 73 -5.88 33.33 -8.66
C TYR A 73 -5.36 32.75 -9.98
N ALA A 74 -4.89 31.51 -9.99
CA ALA A 74 -4.50 30.83 -11.22
C ALA A 74 -5.67 30.75 -12.21
N GLY A 75 -6.86 30.35 -11.74
CA GLY A 75 -8.08 30.33 -12.55
C GLY A 75 -8.47 31.73 -13.07
N LEU A 76 -8.39 32.76 -12.24
CA LEU A 76 -8.66 34.15 -12.64
C LEU A 76 -7.63 34.67 -13.66
N ILE A 77 -6.35 34.31 -13.51
CA ILE A 77 -5.30 34.62 -14.49
C ILE A 77 -5.62 33.93 -15.82
N LEU A 78 -6.01 32.66 -15.81
CA LEU A 78 -6.40 31.94 -17.02
C LEU A 78 -7.60 32.62 -17.72
N ILE A 79 -8.62 33.01 -16.96
CA ILE A 79 -9.78 33.76 -17.50
C ILE A 79 -9.31 35.10 -18.09
N GLY A 80 -8.47 35.85 -17.38
CA GLY A 80 -7.92 37.12 -17.83
C GLY A 80 -7.07 36.98 -19.09
N MET A 81 -6.28 35.91 -19.21
CA MET A 81 -5.48 35.59 -20.39
C MET A 81 -6.38 35.29 -21.60
N VAL A 82 -7.44 34.51 -21.41
CA VAL A 82 -8.43 34.21 -22.45
C VAL A 82 -9.14 35.49 -22.89
N ALA A 83 -9.62 36.30 -21.94
CA ALA A 83 -10.29 37.57 -22.25
C ALA A 83 -9.36 38.53 -23.00
N THR A 84 -8.10 38.63 -22.58
CA THR A 84 -7.07 39.46 -23.25
C THR A 84 -6.83 38.99 -24.68
N LEU A 85 -6.74 37.68 -24.91
CA LEU A 85 -6.61 37.11 -26.25
C LEU A 85 -7.82 37.50 -27.11
N LEU A 86 -9.05 37.28 -26.62
CA LEU A 86 -10.27 37.61 -27.35
C LEU A 86 -10.38 39.10 -27.69
N VAL A 87 -10.10 39.99 -26.73
CA VAL A 87 -10.07 41.44 -26.97
C VAL A 87 -8.98 41.80 -27.98
N SER A 88 -7.81 41.18 -27.93
CA SER A 88 -6.73 41.45 -28.89
C SER A 88 -7.13 41.06 -30.31
N LEU A 89 -7.84 39.94 -30.50
CA LEU A 89 -8.37 39.52 -31.81
C LEU A 89 -9.46 40.48 -32.30
N LEU A 90 -10.29 40.99 -31.38
CA LEU A 90 -11.34 41.97 -31.71
C LEU A 90 -10.79 43.35 -32.08
N VAL A 91 -9.67 43.78 -31.49
CA VAL A 91 -9.01 45.06 -31.75
C VAL A 91 -8.13 44.96 -33.01
N TYR A 92 -7.35 43.89 -33.14
CA TYR A 92 -6.46 43.66 -34.28
C TYR A 92 -7.11 42.77 -35.34
N ARG A 93 -8.21 43.27 -35.92
CA ARG A 93 -9.00 42.50 -36.91
C ARG A 93 -8.28 42.23 -38.22
N GLU A 94 -7.28 43.05 -38.54
CA GLU A 94 -6.55 43.02 -39.81
C GLU A 94 -5.10 42.53 -39.66
N ARG A 95 -4.65 42.18 -38.45
CA ARG A 95 -3.29 41.66 -38.22
C ARG A 95 -3.19 40.79 -36.97
N ALA A 96 -2.41 39.71 -37.02
CA ALA A 96 -2.28 38.81 -35.88
C ALA A 96 -1.56 39.51 -34.70
N PRO A 97 -2.10 39.48 -33.47
CA PRO A 97 -1.48 40.10 -32.30
C PRO A 97 -0.33 39.25 -31.72
N LEU A 98 0.68 38.92 -32.54
CA LEU A 98 1.74 37.96 -32.23
C LEU A 98 2.46 38.24 -30.91
N ALA A 99 2.78 39.50 -30.61
CA ALA A 99 3.46 39.88 -29.35
C ALA A 99 2.59 39.59 -28.11
N ILE A 100 1.29 39.85 -28.19
CA ILE A 100 0.33 39.56 -27.11
C ILE A 100 0.21 38.05 -26.94
N SER A 101 0.04 37.32 -28.04
CA SER A 101 -0.03 35.85 -28.01
C SER A 101 1.22 35.25 -27.37
N LEU A 102 2.42 35.65 -27.79
CA LEU A 102 3.68 35.18 -27.22
C LEU A 102 3.82 35.52 -25.73
N ALA A 103 3.40 36.72 -25.31
CA ALA A 103 3.38 37.10 -23.89
C ALA A 103 2.42 36.22 -23.08
N LEU A 104 1.22 35.93 -23.59
CA LEU A 104 0.28 35.01 -22.96
C LEU A 104 0.83 33.58 -22.90
N PHE A 105 1.49 33.10 -23.96
CA PHE A 105 2.17 31.80 -23.96
C PHE A 105 3.27 31.72 -22.89
N ALA A 106 4.06 32.77 -22.74
CA ALA A 106 5.10 32.85 -21.71
C ALA A 106 4.53 32.85 -20.27
N LEU A 107 3.28 33.32 -20.08
CA LEU A 107 2.60 33.31 -18.80
C LEU A 107 1.89 31.99 -18.46
N MET A 108 1.63 31.11 -19.44
CA MET A 108 0.91 29.85 -19.19
C MET A 108 1.53 28.94 -18.11
N PRO A 109 2.87 28.80 -17.99
CA PRO A 109 3.46 27.99 -16.92
C PRO A 109 3.06 28.46 -15.52
N LEU A 110 2.76 29.77 -15.35
CA LEU A 110 2.35 30.33 -14.06
C LEU A 110 1.07 29.68 -13.53
N HIS A 111 0.10 29.37 -14.41
CA HIS A 111 -1.12 28.67 -14.02
C HIS A 111 -0.79 27.32 -13.38
N SER A 112 0.03 26.49 -14.05
CA SER A 112 0.40 25.16 -13.53
C SER A 112 1.19 25.26 -12.22
N ILE A 113 2.15 26.17 -12.14
CA ILE A 113 2.92 26.40 -10.90
C ILE A 113 1.98 26.77 -9.74
N MET A 114 1.07 27.72 -9.98
CA MET A 114 0.16 28.21 -8.94
C MET A 114 -0.88 27.16 -8.53
N THR A 115 -1.47 26.40 -9.46
CA THR A 115 -2.46 25.36 -9.14
C THR A 115 -1.87 24.19 -8.36
N HIS A 116 -0.56 23.93 -8.50
CA HIS A 116 0.11 22.82 -7.85
C HIS A 116 1.04 23.26 -6.70
N TRP A 117 1.14 24.55 -6.40
CA TRP A 117 2.10 25.08 -5.42
C TRP A 117 1.92 24.46 -4.03
N SER A 118 0.68 24.41 -3.51
CA SER A 118 0.41 23.84 -2.18
C SER A 118 0.79 22.38 -2.07
N ASP A 119 0.58 21.62 -3.15
CA ASP A 119 0.74 20.17 -3.16
C ASP A 119 2.23 19.80 -3.32
N ASN A 120 3.05 20.74 -3.79
CA ASN A 120 4.50 20.56 -4.01
C ASN A 120 5.38 21.28 -2.98
N GLU A 121 4.82 22.15 -2.13
CA GLU A 121 5.57 22.73 -1.01
C GLU A 121 5.93 21.59 -0.05
N GLN A 122 7.23 21.44 0.29
CA GLN A 122 7.76 20.37 1.16
C GLN A 122 8.38 20.90 2.46
N ARG A 123 8.17 22.18 2.81
CA ARG A 123 8.82 22.82 3.97
C ARG A 123 8.00 22.67 5.26
N GLY A 124 8.61 22.06 6.28
CA GLY A 124 8.02 21.94 7.62
C GLY A 124 6.80 21.03 7.68
N HIS A 125 6.86 19.90 6.97
CA HIS A 125 5.81 18.88 6.92
C HIS A 125 5.65 18.19 8.25
N TRP A 126 4.44 17.69 8.46
CA TRP A 126 4.09 16.88 9.62
C TRP A 126 4.51 15.43 9.42
N PHE A 127 4.43 14.96 8.18
CA PHE A 127 5.00 13.71 7.76
C PHE A 127 6.55 13.80 7.75
N GLY A 128 7.23 12.78 8.29
CA GLY A 128 8.69 12.79 8.48
C GLY A 128 9.05 12.90 9.96
N TYR A 129 9.75 13.99 10.35
CA TYR A 129 10.29 14.15 11.71
C TYR A 129 9.20 14.04 12.78
N TRP A 130 8.14 14.86 12.74
CA TRP A 130 7.12 14.86 13.81
C TRP A 130 6.33 13.56 13.89
N PHE A 131 5.98 12.97 12.75
CA PHE A 131 5.34 11.66 12.72
C PHE A 131 6.22 10.56 13.35
N GLY A 132 7.54 10.55 13.10
CA GLY A 132 8.46 9.59 13.72
C GLY A 132 8.77 9.91 15.19
N HIS A 133 9.12 11.16 15.48
CA HIS A 133 9.45 11.67 16.81
C HIS A 133 8.33 11.40 17.83
N ASP A 134 7.08 11.76 17.51
CA ASP A 134 5.97 11.68 18.47
C ASP A 134 5.59 10.22 18.82
N MET A 135 6.06 9.22 18.06
CA MET A 135 5.96 7.79 18.43
C MET A 135 6.88 7.43 19.59
N PHE A 136 8.08 8.02 19.62
CA PHE A 136 9.13 7.72 20.58
C PHE A 136 9.05 8.62 21.82
N THR A 137 8.69 9.88 21.62
CA THR A 137 8.70 10.94 22.62
C THR A 137 7.35 11.66 22.60
N PRO A 138 6.29 11.08 23.19
CA PRO A 138 4.97 11.70 23.22
C PRO A 138 5.02 13.11 23.86
N PRO A 139 4.52 14.17 23.18
CA PRO A 139 4.88 15.54 23.55
C PRO A 139 4.03 16.17 24.67
N PHE A 140 2.97 15.50 25.12
CA PHE A 140 1.94 16.12 25.97
C PHE A 140 2.01 15.71 27.43
N LYS A 141 1.64 16.67 28.29
CA LYS A 141 1.55 16.53 29.73
C LYS A 141 0.09 16.62 30.18
N GLY A 142 -0.25 15.93 31.25
CA GLY A 142 -1.56 16.00 31.87
C GLY A 142 -1.73 17.26 32.71
N ALA A 143 -2.94 17.47 33.22
CA ALA A 143 -3.25 18.57 34.13
C ALA A 143 -2.36 18.63 35.39
N ASP A 144 -1.77 17.50 35.80
CA ASP A 144 -0.82 17.41 36.93
C ASP A 144 0.63 17.80 36.57
N GLY A 145 0.88 18.20 35.32
CA GLY A 145 2.18 18.59 34.80
C GLY A 145 3.12 17.42 34.48
N LYS A 146 2.68 16.16 34.66
CA LYS A 146 3.45 14.97 34.30
C LYS A 146 3.18 14.58 32.84
N PRO A 147 4.13 13.91 32.15
CA PRO A 147 3.87 13.37 30.81
C PRO A 147 2.64 12.45 30.82
N LEU A 148 1.72 12.63 29.87
CA LEU A 148 0.59 11.71 29.72
C LEU A 148 1.11 10.31 29.41
N TYR A 149 2.05 10.22 28.48
CA TYR A 149 2.81 9.01 28.21
C TYR A 149 4.29 9.27 28.49
N PRO A 150 5.02 8.30 29.07
CA PRO A 150 6.47 8.39 29.17
C PRO A 150 7.10 8.33 27.77
N GLU A 151 8.38 8.67 27.67
CA GLU A 151 9.16 8.32 26.48
C GLU A 151 9.25 6.79 26.36
N MET A 152 9.24 6.28 25.13
CA MET A 152 9.42 4.84 24.88
C MET A 152 10.74 4.39 25.52
N THR A 153 10.75 3.26 26.23
CA THR A 153 11.90 2.83 27.03
C THR A 153 13.14 2.48 26.18
N LYS A 154 14.32 2.51 26.81
CA LYS A 154 15.54 1.94 26.24
C LYS A 154 15.33 0.47 25.87
N ASP A 155 15.90 0.03 24.76
CA ASP A 155 15.83 -1.35 24.24
C ASP A 155 14.38 -1.81 23.94
N ALA A 156 13.45 -0.87 23.73
CA ALA A 156 12.09 -1.19 23.30
C ALA A 156 12.06 -1.78 21.88
N ILE A 157 11.06 -2.61 21.61
CA ILE A 157 10.85 -3.22 20.29
C ILE A 157 9.58 -2.62 19.68
N LEU A 158 9.75 -1.91 18.56
CA LEU A 158 8.67 -1.32 17.78
C LEU A 158 8.37 -2.20 16.57
N TYR A 159 7.17 -2.76 16.52
CA TYR A 159 6.60 -3.36 15.32
C TYR A 159 5.93 -2.28 14.46
N GLY A 160 6.35 -2.12 13.19
CA GLY A 160 5.78 -1.13 12.27
C GLY A 160 5.34 -1.70 10.91
N GLY A 161 4.55 -0.95 10.15
CA GLY A 161 4.07 -1.27 8.79
C GLY A 161 5.00 -0.84 7.66
N THR A 162 4.78 -1.29 6.42
CA THR A 162 5.69 -1.01 5.29
C THR A 162 5.65 0.40 4.71
N ASP A 163 4.60 1.21 4.96
CA ASP A 163 4.39 2.48 4.25
C ASP A 163 5.00 3.69 5.03
N PRO A 164 4.27 4.49 5.85
CA PRO A 164 4.92 5.45 6.78
C PRO A 164 5.64 4.82 7.98
N GLY A 165 5.06 3.74 8.51
CA GLY A 165 5.31 3.25 9.86
C GLY A 165 6.63 2.53 10.08
N ARG A 166 7.27 2.05 9.01
CA ARG A 166 8.66 1.60 9.02
C ARG A 166 9.58 2.72 8.61
N PHE A 167 9.25 3.45 7.53
CA PHE A 167 10.17 4.43 6.96
C PHE A 167 10.50 5.55 7.94
N CYS A 168 9.51 6.27 8.47
CA CYS A 168 9.77 7.42 9.34
C CYS A 168 10.46 6.98 10.65
N PRO A 169 10.02 5.92 11.34
CA PRO A 169 10.71 5.47 12.54
C PRO A 169 12.12 4.92 12.27
N THR A 170 12.34 4.23 11.15
CA THR A 170 13.70 3.80 10.71
C THR A 170 14.59 5.02 10.48
N TYR A 171 14.09 6.04 9.78
CA TYR A 171 14.83 7.28 9.54
C TYR A 171 15.12 8.02 10.85
N THR A 172 14.16 8.04 11.76
CA THR A 172 14.28 8.67 13.09
C THR A 172 15.39 7.99 13.92
N ILE A 173 15.43 6.66 13.93
CA ILE A 173 16.43 5.87 14.65
C ILE A 173 17.81 5.98 13.98
N PHE A 174 17.90 5.78 12.67
CA PHE A 174 19.19 5.60 11.97
C PHE A 174 19.75 6.86 11.29
N CYS A 175 18.96 7.94 11.20
CA CYS A 175 19.41 9.21 10.63
C CYS A 175 19.28 10.32 11.67
N GLU A 176 18.07 10.61 12.18
CA GLU A 176 17.86 11.78 13.05
C GLU A 176 18.57 11.68 14.41
N SER A 177 18.70 10.47 14.94
CA SER A 177 19.47 10.22 16.17
C SER A 177 20.99 10.45 16.00
N PHE A 178 21.48 10.60 14.77
CA PHE A 178 22.88 10.90 14.44
C PHE A 178 23.08 12.33 13.93
N THR A 179 21.99 13.08 13.73
CA THR A 179 22.03 14.50 13.40
C THR A 179 22.67 15.23 14.58
N PRO A 180 23.71 16.06 14.37
CA PRO A 180 24.23 16.94 15.41
C PRO A 180 23.10 17.72 16.08
N HIS A 181 23.12 17.82 17.40
CA HIS A 181 22.00 18.39 18.15
C HIS A 181 21.62 19.80 17.68
N ASP A 182 22.60 20.64 17.32
CA ASP A 182 22.42 21.98 16.75
C ASP A 182 21.75 22.02 15.36
N CYS A 183 21.68 20.89 14.68
CA CYS A 183 20.98 20.70 13.40
C CYS A 183 19.59 20.05 13.55
N GLN A 184 19.23 19.54 14.73
CA GLN A 184 17.88 19.04 15.01
C GLN A 184 16.87 20.21 15.12
N PRO A 185 15.54 19.96 15.13
CA PRO A 185 14.56 21.03 15.37
C PRO A 185 14.85 21.80 16.65
N ALA A 186 14.61 23.12 16.65
CA ALA A 186 14.93 23.97 17.81
C ALA A 186 14.14 23.57 19.06
N GLU A 187 12.98 22.97 18.86
CA GLU A 187 12.10 22.43 19.89
C GLU A 187 12.63 21.13 20.53
N ASP A 188 13.57 20.43 19.87
CA ASP A 188 14.13 19.16 20.33
C ASP A 188 15.60 18.99 19.90
N GLN A 189 16.51 19.45 20.77
CA GLN A 189 17.97 19.46 20.56
C GLN A 189 18.67 18.32 21.30
N LYS A 190 17.96 17.26 21.65
CA LYS A 190 18.51 16.14 22.44
C LYS A 190 17.98 14.78 21.99
N PHE A 191 17.39 14.72 20.79
CA PHE A 191 16.77 13.51 20.30
C PHE A 191 17.81 12.44 19.99
N ASP A 192 17.65 11.25 20.57
CA ASP A 192 18.46 10.07 20.24
C ASP A 192 17.70 8.80 20.60
N ARG A 193 17.35 8.01 19.58
CA ARG A 193 16.62 6.75 19.70
C ARG A 193 17.35 5.57 19.05
N ARG A 194 18.68 5.62 18.99
CA ARG A 194 19.52 4.47 18.55
C ARG A 194 19.34 3.22 19.41
N ASP A 195 18.64 3.35 20.52
CA ASP A 195 18.34 2.34 21.52
C ASP A 195 17.04 1.57 21.27
N VAL A 196 16.34 1.80 20.16
CA VAL A 196 15.11 1.09 19.81
C VAL A 196 15.35 0.08 18.70
N TYR A 197 14.77 -1.11 18.85
CA TYR A 197 14.68 -2.11 17.79
C TYR A 197 13.44 -1.83 16.94
N ILE A 198 13.60 -1.80 15.62
CA ILE A 198 12.47 -1.66 14.69
C ILE A 198 12.31 -2.88 13.78
N ILE A 199 11.10 -3.43 13.74
CA ILE A 199 10.77 -4.64 12.97
C ILE A 199 9.48 -4.39 12.17
N THR A 200 9.51 -4.60 10.85
CA THR A 200 8.29 -4.57 10.03
C THR A 200 7.39 -5.79 10.26
N GLN A 201 6.08 -5.60 10.32
CA GLN A 201 5.10 -6.69 10.45
C GLN A 201 4.96 -7.50 9.16
N ASN A 202 5.04 -6.85 8.00
CA ASN A 202 4.54 -7.41 6.75
C ASN A 202 5.48 -8.45 6.11
N ALA A 203 6.78 -8.42 6.43
CA ALA A 203 7.79 -9.26 5.81
C ALA A 203 8.31 -10.39 6.72
N LEU A 204 7.70 -10.64 7.88
CA LEU A 204 8.25 -11.58 8.85
C LEU A 204 8.28 -13.03 8.37
N ALA A 205 7.30 -13.45 7.56
CA ALA A 205 7.30 -14.77 6.94
C ALA A 205 8.31 -14.91 5.79
N ASP A 206 8.99 -13.83 5.39
CA ASP A 206 10.08 -13.87 4.41
C ASP A 206 11.39 -14.23 5.13
N GLY A 207 11.95 -15.40 4.79
CA GLY A 207 13.20 -15.89 5.37
C GLY A 207 14.39 -14.94 5.14
N THR A 208 14.44 -14.25 3.99
CA THR A 208 15.52 -13.28 3.69
C THR A 208 15.41 -12.04 4.58
N TYR A 209 14.19 -11.60 4.89
CA TYR A 209 13.97 -10.51 5.81
C TYR A 209 14.34 -10.91 7.25
N LEU A 210 14.00 -12.12 7.69
CA LEU A 210 14.42 -12.65 8.99
C LEU A 210 15.95 -12.78 9.10
N GLU A 211 16.65 -13.17 8.03
CA GLU A 211 18.12 -13.15 7.96
C GLU A 211 18.67 -11.74 8.12
N TYR A 212 18.12 -10.78 7.38
CA TYR A 212 18.50 -9.37 7.49
C TYR A 212 18.33 -8.84 8.92
N ILE A 213 17.18 -9.09 9.55
CA ILE A 213 16.91 -8.62 10.92
C ILE A 213 17.78 -9.36 11.95
N ARG A 214 18.03 -10.67 11.79
CA ARG A 214 18.99 -11.39 12.64
C ARG A 214 20.40 -10.83 12.51
N ALA A 215 20.87 -10.55 11.29
CA ALA A 215 22.16 -9.91 11.08
C ALA A 215 22.24 -8.54 11.77
N HIS A 216 21.12 -7.82 11.88
CA HIS A 216 21.03 -6.53 12.55
C HIS A 216 21.00 -6.65 14.08
N TYR A 217 20.08 -7.44 14.64
CA TYR A 217 19.75 -7.41 16.07
C TYR A 217 20.04 -8.71 16.83
N ASN A 218 20.40 -9.79 16.15
CA ASN A 218 20.73 -11.10 16.73
C ASN A 218 21.99 -11.70 16.10
N ARG A 219 23.02 -10.87 15.90
CA ARG A 219 24.16 -11.20 15.05
C ARG A 219 24.98 -12.38 15.56
N SER A 220 25.03 -12.59 16.87
CA SER A 220 25.73 -13.73 17.47
C SER A 220 25.11 -15.08 17.11
N ALA A 221 23.82 -15.10 16.76
CA ALA A 221 23.10 -16.30 16.33
C ALA A 221 22.92 -16.40 14.81
N GLN A 222 23.32 -15.38 14.04
CA GLN A 222 23.19 -15.37 12.59
C GLN A 222 24.33 -16.17 11.94
N ILE A 223 23.95 -17.09 11.05
CA ILE A 223 24.88 -17.83 10.19
C ILE A 223 24.76 -17.26 8.78
N ASP A 224 25.86 -16.71 8.27
CA ASP A 224 25.91 -16.18 6.91
C ASP A 224 26.25 -17.30 5.92
N GLN A 225 25.33 -17.58 5.01
CA GLN A 225 25.59 -18.51 3.92
C GLN A 225 26.48 -17.85 2.86
N PRO A 226 27.42 -18.59 2.24
CA PRO A 226 28.30 -18.04 1.22
C PRO A 226 27.51 -17.78 -0.08
N PHE A 227 27.27 -16.50 -0.39
CA PHE A 227 26.42 -16.05 -1.50
C PHE A 227 26.86 -16.58 -2.86
N PHE A 228 28.12 -16.38 -3.26
CA PHE A 228 28.59 -16.77 -4.58
C PHE A 228 28.65 -18.29 -4.70
N ARG A 229 29.12 -19.00 -3.66
CA ARG A 229 29.07 -20.46 -3.63
C ARG A 229 27.67 -21.01 -3.81
N GLU A 230 26.67 -20.50 -3.09
CA GLU A 230 25.28 -20.98 -3.21
C GLU A 230 24.66 -20.63 -4.57
N MET A 231 24.99 -19.45 -5.13
CA MET A 231 24.58 -19.08 -6.49
C MET A 231 25.15 -20.05 -7.55
N PHE A 232 26.41 -20.46 -7.43
CA PHE A 232 27.02 -21.41 -8.37
C PHE A 232 26.68 -22.87 -8.06
N ARG A 233 26.24 -23.18 -6.83
CA ARG A 233 25.73 -24.50 -6.45
C ARG A 233 24.38 -24.80 -7.09
N THR A 234 23.49 -23.81 -7.14
CA THR A 234 22.14 -23.94 -7.72
C THR A 234 22.12 -24.07 -9.25
N VAL A 235 23.19 -23.63 -9.94
CA VAL A 235 23.31 -23.72 -11.41
C VAL A 235 23.71 -25.12 -11.88
N LEU A 236 24.39 -25.91 -11.04
CA LEU A 236 24.88 -27.25 -11.35
C LEU A 236 24.62 -28.17 -10.15
N HIS A 237 23.47 -28.84 -10.14
CA HIS A 237 23.13 -29.85 -9.13
C HIS A 237 24.12 -31.00 -9.19
N ASP A 238 24.93 -31.20 -8.14
CA ASP A 238 25.62 -32.46 -7.90
C ASP A 238 25.63 -32.78 -6.41
N THR A 239 24.97 -33.89 -6.05
CA THR A 239 24.99 -34.66 -4.79
C THR A 239 24.84 -33.92 -3.44
N ASP A 240 24.06 -34.51 -2.54
CA ASP A 240 23.64 -33.90 -1.25
C ASP A 240 24.78 -33.55 -0.26
N TYR A 241 26.04 -33.91 -0.55
CA TYR A 241 27.16 -33.75 0.39
C TYR A 241 28.49 -33.27 -0.22
N GLN A 242 28.55 -32.87 -1.50
CA GLN A 242 29.78 -32.34 -2.11
C GLN A 242 29.52 -31.08 -2.94
N THR A 243 30.34 -30.03 -2.77
CA THR A 243 30.24 -28.78 -3.53
C THR A 243 30.89 -28.91 -4.92
N ASN A 244 30.24 -28.37 -5.95
CA ASN A 244 30.77 -28.41 -7.32
C ASN A 244 32.06 -27.57 -7.46
N ALA A 245 32.89 -27.88 -8.46
CA ALA A 245 34.18 -27.20 -8.68
C ALA A 245 34.04 -25.69 -8.97
N PRO A 246 33.03 -25.22 -9.73
CA PRO A 246 32.77 -23.78 -9.92
C PRO A 246 32.45 -23.03 -8.61
N ALA A 247 31.63 -23.61 -7.74
CA ALA A 247 31.34 -23.03 -6.42
C ALA A 247 32.61 -22.91 -5.58
N ARG A 248 33.50 -23.93 -5.60
CA ARG A 248 34.80 -23.83 -4.92
C ARG A 248 35.69 -22.73 -5.49
N ALA A 249 35.68 -22.52 -6.81
CA ALA A 249 36.49 -21.50 -7.47
C ALA A 249 36.09 -20.06 -7.10
N VAL A 250 34.82 -19.83 -6.73
CA VAL A 250 34.33 -18.51 -6.33
C VAL A 250 34.42 -18.22 -4.82
N ALA A 251 34.85 -19.19 -4.01
CA ALA A 251 35.04 -19.00 -2.56
C ALA A 251 35.89 -17.77 -2.15
N PRO A 252 36.93 -17.35 -2.91
CA PRO A 252 37.65 -16.11 -2.61
C PRO A 252 36.78 -14.85 -2.66
N LEU A 253 35.74 -14.82 -3.51
CA LEU A 253 34.79 -13.70 -3.57
C LEU A 253 33.94 -13.66 -2.29
N ASP A 254 33.42 -14.80 -1.85
CA ASP A 254 32.67 -14.88 -0.58
C ASP A 254 33.50 -14.37 0.60
N ARG A 255 34.78 -14.80 0.70
CA ARG A 255 35.69 -14.30 1.74
C ARG A 255 35.87 -12.79 1.67
N PHE A 256 36.19 -12.25 0.49
CA PHE A 256 36.39 -10.81 0.32
C PHE A 256 35.18 -9.98 0.74
N PHE A 257 33.98 -10.34 0.28
CA PHE A 257 32.76 -9.60 0.61
C PHE A 257 32.33 -9.78 2.07
N THR A 258 32.53 -10.98 2.64
CA THR A 258 32.25 -11.25 4.06
C THR A 258 33.21 -10.46 4.96
N ASP A 259 34.50 -10.40 4.62
CA ASP A 259 35.50 -9.61 5.37
C ASP A 259 35.24 -8.10 5.26
N LEU A 260 34.78 -7.63 4.10
CA LEU A 260 34.33 -6.25 3.94
C LEU A 260 33.11 -5.98 4.83
N GLY A 261 32.13 -6.89 4.84
CA GLY A 261 30.96 -6.85 5.69
C GLY A 261 31.32 -6.82 7.19
N ASP A 262 32.20 -7.71 7.64
CA ASP A 262 32.65 -7.80 9.05
C ASP A 262 33.32 -6.49 9.49
N ARG A 263 34.13 -5.86 8.63
CA ARG A 263 34.74 -4.54 8.92
C ARG A 263 33.72 -3.43 9.06
N ILE A 264 32.73 -3.37 8.15
CA ILE A 264 31.65 -2.39 8.22
C ILE A 264 30.82 -2.60 9.49
N GLU A 265 30.50 -3.86 9.77
CA GLU A 265 29.69 -4.24 10.92
C GLU A 265 30.40 -3.96 12.25
N LYS A 266 31.71 -4.21 12.33
CA LYS A 266 32.54 -3.78 13.46
C LYS A 266 32.37 -2.30 13.71
N ARG A 267 32.54 -1.46 12.68
CA ARG A 267 32.38 0.00 12.80
C ARG A 267 30.96 0.37 13.27
N ARG A 268 29.92 -0.23 12.69
CA ARG A 268 28.52 0.06 13.06
C ARG A 268 28.24 -0.28 14.51
N ARG A 269 28.69 -1.43 15.02
CA ARG A 269 28.44 -1.85 16.42
C ARG A 269 29.27 -1.11 17.45
N THR A 270 30.44 -0.59 17.07
CA THR A 270 31.45 -0.13 18.03
C THR A 270 31.82 1.34 17.88
N PHE A 271 31.11 2.10 17.04
CA PHE A 271 31.50 3.42 16.55
C PHE A 271 32.13 4.33 17.63
N THR A 272 31.41 4.64 18.71
CA THR A 272 31.93 5.48 19.81
C THR A 272 32.50 4.69 20.99
N SER A 273 32.54 3.35 20.91
CA SER A 273 32.99 2.48 22.00
C SER A 273 34.51 2.49 22.19
N TRP A 274 35.27 2.89 21.16
CA TRP A 274 36.73 2.94 21.22
C TRP A 274 37.19 4.15 22.05
N PHE A 275 38.23 3.95 22.86
CA PHE A 275 38.88 5.02 23.60
C PHE A 275 39.59 6.00 22.68
N GLU A 276 39.36 7.28 22.94
CA GLU A 276 40.12 8.42 22.43
C GLU A 276 40.76 9.17 23.60
N GLY A 277 41.74 10.03 23.33
CA GLY A 277 42.50 10.71 24.38
C GLY A 277 41.64 11.62 25.28
N ASN A 278 40.58 12.21 24.75
CA ASN A 278 39.60 13.03 25.47
C ASN A 278 38.62 12.21 26.33
N HIS A 279 38.57 10.88 26.18
CA HIS A 279 37.69 10.03 27.00
C HIS A 279 38.17 9.84 28.44
N PHE A 280 39.40 10.23 28.77
CA PHE A 280 39.92 10.21 30.15
C PHE A 280 39.61 11.55 30.83
N THR A 281 38.44 11.66 31.46
CA THR A 281 37.94 12.91 32.05
C THR A 281 38.71 13.34 33.29
N ASP A 282 39.21 12.38 34.08
CA ASP A 282 40.11 12.60 35.21
C ASP A 282 41.31 11.64 35.09
N LEU A 283 42.26 12.03 34.24
CA LEU A 283 43.44 11.23 33.96
C LEU A 283 44.32 11.02 35.21
N PRO A 284 44.62 12.02 36.05
CA PRO A 284 45.42 11.80 37.26
C PRO A 284 44.81 10.75 38.20
N ALA A 285 43.49 10.79 38.44
CA ALA A 285 42.82 9.79 39.26
C ALA A 285 42.87 8.40 38.61
N PHE A 286 42.68 8.31 37.29
CA PHE A 286 42.77 7.05 36.57
C PHE A 286 44.16 6.41 36.68
N VAL A 287 45.20 7.21 36.44
CA VAL A 287 46.61 6.78 36.53
C VAL A 287 46.93 6.31 37.94
N SER A 288 46.44 7.02 38.97
CA SER A 288 46.64 6.62 40.36
C SER A 288 46.03 5.25 40.68
N LYS A 289 44.89 4.91 40.09
CA LYS A 289 44.26 3.58 40.25
C LYS A 289 45.03 2.48 39.53
N LEU A 290 45.54 2.78 38.33
CA LEU A 290 46.29 1.81 37.50
C LEU A 290 47.68 1.49 38.05
N ARG A 291 48.33 2.40 38.79
CA ARG A 291 49.68 2.17 39.32
C ARG A 291 49.70 0.98 40.32
N PRO A 292 50.71 0.10 40.23
CA PRO A 292 50.91 -0.95 41.24
C PRO A 292 51.07 -0.35 42.64
N GLY A 293 50.30 -0.84 43.60
CA GLY A 293 50.32 -0.36 44.97
C GLY A 293 49.42 -1.19 45.89
N PRO A 294 49.53 -1.01 47.22
CA PRO A 294 48.78 -1.81 48.20
C PRO A 294 47.26 -1.62 48.12
N SER A 295 46.79 -0.50 47.57
CA SER A 295 45.37 -0.20 47.35
C SER A 295 44.90 -0.50 45.91
N GLN A 296 45.75 -1.13 45.08
CA GLN A 296 45.39 -1.44 43.70
C GLN A 296 44.35 -2.55 43.67
N ASP A 297 43.24 -2.25 43.02
CA ASP A 297 42.13 -3.18 42.94
C ASP A 297 42.34 -4.25 41.85
N PRO A 298 41.66 -5.42 41.91
CA PRO A 298 41.90 -6.51 40.98
C PRO A 298 41.70 -6.18 39.49
N LEU A 299 40.77 -5.27 39.16
CA LEU A 299 40.55 -4.84 37.77
C LEU A 299 41.67 -3.89 37.33
N SER A 300 42.04 -2.90 38.16
CA SER A 300 43.16 -2.00 37.86
C SER A 300 44.47 -2.76 37.66
N LYS A 301 44.71 -3.79 38.50
CA LYS A 301 45.85 -4.70 38.37
C LYS A 301 45.83 -5.44 37.03
N PHE A 302 44.69 -6.04 36.68
CA PHE A 302 44.53 -6.71 35.39
C PHE A 302 44.78 -5.77 34.21
N LEU A 303 44.23 -4.55 34.24
CA LEU A 303 44.47 -3.58 33.18
C LEU A 303 45.97 -3.29 33.05
N TYR A 304 46.62 -2.92 34.15
CA TYR A 304 48.07 -2.62 34.17
C TYR A 304 48.94 -3.74 33.60
N GLU A 305 48.70 -4.99 34.04
CA GLU A 305 49.45 -6.18 33.57
C GLU A 305 49.27 -6.46 32.08
N ASN A 306 48.20 -5.93 31.48
CA ASN A 306 47.88 -6.08 30.06
C ASN A 306 48.15 -4.81 29.23
N LEU A 307 48.71 -3.75 29.83
CA LEU A 307 49.25 -2.60 29.11
C LEU A 307 50.61 -2.93 28.51
N SER A 308 50.97 -2.22 27.43
CA SER A 308 52.31 -2.34 26.85
C SER A 308 53.39 -1.86 27.82
N PRO A 309 54.63 -2.38 27.72
CA PRO A 309 55.74 -1.91 28.55
C PRO A 309 56.01 -0.40 28.43
N GLU A 310 55.74 0.18 27.25
CA GLU A 310 55.83 1.62 27.02
C GLU A 310 54.84 2.39 27.90
N THR A 311 53.56 2.00 27.88
CA THR A 311 52.51 2.62 28.69
C THR A 311 52.77 2.44 30.19
N GLN A 312 53.21 1.25 30.63
CA GLN A 312 53.56 0.99 32.04
C GLN A 312 54.68 1.93 32.54
N LYS A 313 55.70 2.20 31.70
CA LYS A 313 56.77 3.15 32.02
C LYS A 313 56.27 4.60 32.06
N MET A 314 55.34 4.97 31.18
CA MET A 314 54.74 6.30 31.19
C MET A 314 53.85 6.52 32.42
N LEU A 315 53.19 5.47 32.92
CA LEU A 315 52.42 5.56 34.15
C LEU A 315 53.31 5.87 35.37
N SER A 316 54.57 5.45 35.39
CA SER A 316 55.50 5.67 36.52
C SER A 316 56.37 6.94 36.40
N THR A 317 56.35 7.62 35.26
CA THR A 317 57.16 8.83 35.00
C THR A 317 56.28 10.08 34.94
N GLN A 318 56.78 11.23 35.40
CA GLN A 318 56.14 12.52 35.15
C GLN A 318 56.48 12.94 33.71
N GLY A 319 55.49 12.97 32.82
CA GLY A 319 55.70 13.28 31.39
C GLY A 319 54.40 13.57 30.62
N GLU A 320 54.56 14.04 29.38
CA GLU A 320 53.53 14.63 28.50
C GLU A 320 52.17 13.90 28.50
N GLU A 321 51.17 14.56 29.09
CA GLU A 321 49.81 14.06 29.27
C GLU A 321 49.16 13.55 27.97
N ALA A 322 49.36 14.28 26.87
CA ALA A 322 48.80 13.94 25.56
C ALA A 322 49.31 12.59 25.04
N ARG A 323 50.61 12.30 25.24
CA ARG A 323 51.21 11.03 24.84
C ARG A 323 50.70 9.88 25.71
N LEU A 324 50.56 10.09 27.02
CA LEU A 324 49.99 9.10 27.92
C LEU A 324 48.53 8.76 27.56
N ARG A 325 47.70 9.77 27.27
CA ARG A 325 46.31 9.59 26.81
C ARG A 325 46.25 8.74 25.53
N ALA A 326 47.10 9.04 24.55
CA ALA A 326 47.16 8.28 23.29
C ALA A 326 47.60 6.81 23.51
N SER A 327 48.62 6.58 24.33
CA SER A 327 49.10 5.23 24.65
C SER A 327 48.07 4.41 25.44
N LEU A 328 47.41 5.02 26.44
CA LEU A 328 46.31 4.38 27.17
C LEU A 328 45.13 4.03 26.27
N ALA A 329 44.73 4.95 25.39
CA ALA A 329 43.65 4.70 24.43
C ALA A 329 43.98 3.50 23.53
N LYS A 330 45.20 3.46 22.98
CA LYS A 330 45.68 2.35 22.14
C LYS A 330 45.62 1.00 22.88
N ASP A 331 46.20 0.92 24.08
CA ASP A 331 46.29 -0.35 24.82
C ASP A 331 44.93 -0.81 25.35
N LEU A 332 44.09 0.11 25.85
CA LEU A 332 42.73 -0.24 26.28
C LEU A 332 41.86 -0.71 25.11
N ASN A 333 42.00 -0.13 23.92
CA ASN A 333 41.29 -0.58 22.72
C ASN A 333 41.70 -2.01 22.32
N VAL A 334 42.98 -2.39 22.49
CA VAL A 334 43.40 -3.79 22.32
C VAL A 334 42.67 -4.68 23.33
N ILE A 335 42.60 -4.28 24.60
CA ILE A 335 41.91 -5.05 25.65
C ILE A 335 40.41 -5.21 25.33
N LEU A 336 39.74 -4.18 24.80
CA LEU A 336 38.31 -4.23 24.46
C LEU A 336 37.98 -5.31 23.41
N ASP A 337 38.85 -5.50 22.41
CA ASP A 337 38.63 -6.41 21.28
C ASP A 337 39.30 -7.78 21.45
N ARG A 338 40.33 -7.86 22.31
CA ARG A 338 41.21 -9.03 22.45
C ARG A 338 40.45 -10.35 22.53
N GLU A 339 39.45 -10.43 23.42
CA GLU A 339 38.71 -11.66 23.65
C GLU A 339 37.97 -12.14 22.39
N LEU A 340 37.39 -11.22 21.62
CA LEU A 340 36.68 -11.56 20.39
C LEU A 340 37.66 -12.08 19.33
N GLN A 341 38.81 -11.42 19.17
CA GLN A 341 39.85 -11.86 18.23
C GLN A 341 40.42 -13.22 18.62
N THR A 342 40.69 -13.44 19.91
CA THR A 342 41.15 -14.74 20.40
C THR A 342 40.12 -15.84 20.12
N ARG A 343 38.82 -15.58 20.32
CA ARG A 343 37.75 -16.55 20.02
C ARG A 343 37.65 -16.84 18.52
N LYS A 344 37.76 -15.83 17.65
CA LYS A 344 37.78 -16.02 16.19
C LYS A 344 38.95 -16.93 15.78
N LEU A 345 40.16 -16.63 16.27
CA LEU A 345 41.36 -17.44 16.00
C LEU A 345 41.24 -18.87 16.53
N ILE A 346 40.64 -19.08 17.70
CA ILE A 346 40.37 -20.42 18.23
C ILE A 346 39.40 -21.15 17.29
N ALA A 347 38.29 -20.53 16.88
CA ALA A 347 37.31 -21.13 15.99
C ALA A 347 37.92 -21.55 14.64
N GLU A 348 38.68 -20.65 14.00
CA GLU A 348 39.39 -20.92 12.73
C GLU A 348 40.37 -22.10 12.87
N LYS A 349 41.15 -22.13 13.96
CA LYS A 349 42.10 -23.22 14.21
C LYS A 349 41.42 -24.53 14.57
N THR A 350 40.29 -24.47 15.27
CA THR A 350 39.48 -25.66 15.59
C THR A 350 38.84 -26.23 14.33
N GLU A 351 38.35 -25.39 13.41
CA GLU A 351 37.85 -25.83 12.11
C GLU A 351 38.96 -26.50 11.28
N GLU A 352 40.13 -25.86 11.14
CA GLU A 352 41.29 -26.46 10.46
C GLU A 352 41.71 -27.80 11.10
N LYS A 353 41.61 -27.91 12.44
CA LYS A 353 41.91 -29.15 13.15
C LYS A 353 40.88 -30.24 12.83
N ASN A 354 39.59 -29.92 12.86
CA ASN A 354 38.51 -30.87 12.60
C ASN A 354 38.58 -31.42 11.17
N ASP A 355 38.90 -30.56 10.19
CA ASP A 355 39.12 -30.98 8.80
C ASP A 355 40.29 -31.97 8.69
N LEU A 356 41.39 -31.70 9.41
CA LEU A 356 42.53 -32.62 9.47
C LEU A 356 42.20 -33.93 10.18
N ASP A 357 41.38 -33.90 11.24
CA ASP A 357 40.93 -35.10 11.95
C ASP A 357 40.08 -35.98 11.04
N GLN A 358 39.13 -35.39 10.30
CA GLN A 358 38.32 -36.12 9.32
C GLN A 358 39.18 -36.73 8.19
N ASP A 359 40.16 -35.97 7.68
CA ASP A 359 41.12 -36.47 6.69
C ASP A 359 41.95 -37.65 7.21
N LEU A 360 42.36 -37.61 8.48
CA LEU A 360 43.16 -38.68 9.11
C LEU A 360 42.30 -39.92 9.39
N GLU A 361 41.05 -39.74 9.83
CA GLU A 361 40.07 -40.81 10.03
C GLU A 361 39.71 -41.52 8.73
N SER A 362 39.74 -40.82 7.58
CA SER A 362 39.52 -41.44 6.28
C SER A 362 40.67 -42.32 5.74
N GLY A 363 41.73 -42.52 6.54
CA GLY A 363 42.84 -43.43 6.25
C GLY A 363 44.12 -42.77 5.72
N SER A 364 44.25 -41.44 5.84
CA SER A 364 45.46 -40.71 5.41
C SER A 364 46.64 -40.93 6.37
N THR A 365 47.80 -41.32 5.85
CA THR A 365 49.05 -41.59 6.63
C THR A 365 50.07 -40.44 6.59
N SER A 366 49.64 -39.20 6.31
CA SER A 366 50.57 -38.07 6.13
C SER A 366 51.15 -37.55 7.45
N GLU A 367 52.45 -37.76 7.68
CA GLU A 367 53.18 -37.21 8.85
C GLU A 367 53.06 -35.68 8.98
N ARG A 368 53.01 -34.95 7.85
CA ARG A 368 52.88 -33.49 7.84
C ARG A 368 51.54 -33.04 8.43
N LYS A 369 50.45 -33.75 8.10
CA LYS A 369 49.11 -33.46 8.63
C LYS A 369 49.04 -33.75 10.13
N ILE A 370 49.63 -34.85 10.59
CA ILE A 370 49.71 -35.20 12.02
C ILE A 370 50.47 -34.12 12.81
N LYS A 371 51.63 -33.65 12.31
CA LYS A 371 52.38 -32.57 12.94
C LYS A 371 51.59 -31.25 12.98
N ARG A 372 50.90 -30.89 11.89
CA ARG A 372 50.06 -29.68 11.86
C ARG A 372 48.91 -29.77 12.87
N ARG A 373 48.24 -30.91 12.96
CA ARG A 373 47.18 -31.16 13.95
C ARG A 373 47.68 -30.98 15.39
N GLN A 374 48.81 -31.59 15.74
CA GLN A 374 49.42 -31.42 17.07
C GLN A 374 49.83 -29.97 17.37
N GLN A 375 50.30 -29.25 16.34
CA GLN A 375 50.61 -27.84 16.47
C GLN A 375 49.36 -26.99 16.69
N LEU A 376 48.27 -27.25 15.97
CA LEU A 376 46.97 -26.60 16.18
C LEU A 376 46.46 -26.85 17.60
N GLU A 377 46.60 -28.06 18.14
CA GLU A 377 46.23 -28.37 19.54
C GLU A 377 46.99 -27.49 20.54
N LYS A 378 48.29 -27.29 20.33
CA LYS A 378 49.10 -26.39 21.18
C LYS A 378 48.69 -24.93 21.00
N GLU A 379 48.50 -24.47 19.77
CA GLU A 379 48.09 -23.09 19.48
C GLU A 379 46.72 -22.77 20.11
N ILE A 380 45.75 -23.68 20.00
CA ILE A 380 44.43 -23.56 20.64
C ILE A 380 44.57 -23.52 22.17
N ALA A 381 45.40 -24.40 22.75
CA ALA A 381 45.62 -24.43 24.20
C ALA A 381 46.25 -23.14 24.73
N GLU A 382 47.21 -22.54 24.01
CA GLU A 382 47.79 -21.24 24.40
C GLU A 382 46.79 -20.10 24.26
N LEU A 383 46.04 -20.03 23.15
CA LEU A 383 44.99 -19.01 22.97
C LEU A 383 43.90 -19.11 24.04
N SER A 384 43.58 -20.33 24.49
CA SER A 384 42.57 -20.57 25.53
C SER A 384 42.98 -20.07 26.92
N LYS A 385 44.26 -19.74 27.13
CA LYS A 385 44.75 -19.16 28.39
C LYS A 385 44.50 -17.66 28.50
N VAL A 386 44.09 -16.98 27.42
CA VAL A 386 43.84 -15.53 27.44
C VAL A 386 42.62 -15.24 28.32
N PRO A 387 42.78 -14.55 29.46
CA PRO A 387 41.66 -14.26 30.34
C PRO A 387 40.69 -13.25 29.71
N PRO A 388 39.37 -13.41 29.91
CA PRO A 388 38.37 -12.43 29.50
C PRO A 388 38.54 -11.14 30.30
N LEU A 389 37.99 -10.01 29.85
CA LEU A 389 38.01 -8.77 30.67
C LEU A 389 37.18 -8.96 31.96
N TYR A 390 35.96 -9.48 31.80
CA TYR A 390 35.04 -9.72 32.90
C TYR A 390 35.29 -11.07 33.59
N GLU A 391 35.58 -11.00 34.89
CA GLU A 391 35.49 -12.12 35.82
C GLU A 391 34.84 -11.62 37.12
N PRO A 392 33.95 -12.40 37.78
CA PRO A 392 33.23 -11.95 38.97
C PRO A 392 34.13 -11.40 40.07
N GLY A 393 35.30 -12.02 40.28
CA GLY A 393 36.29 -11.56 41.27
C GLY A 393 36.88 -10.18 40.95
N ARG A 394 37.05 -9.83 39.68
CA ARG A 394 37.62 -8.53 39.26
C ARG A 394 36.65 -7.37 39.43
N PHE A 395 35.36 -7.65 39.28
CA PHE A 395 34.30 -6.64 39.37
C PHE A 395 33.58 -6.64 40.73
N LYS A 396 34.09 -7.37 41.74
CA LYS A 396 33.43 -7.52 43.05
C LYS A 396 33.14 -6.19 43.75
N GLN A 397 33.99 -5.17 43.55
CA GLN A 397 33.81 -3.83 44.15
C GLN A 397 33.11 -2.83 43.22
N VAL A 398 32.77 -3.24 41.99
CA VAL A 398 32.12 -2.40 40.98
C VAL A 398 30.61 -2.59 41.10
N THR A 399 29.87 -1.48 41.19
CA THR A 399 28.40 -1.56 41.19
C THR A 399 27.89 -1.72 39.76
N LEU A 400 27.60 -2.95 39.36
CA LEU A 400 27.08 -3.27 38.04
C LEU A 400 25.55 -3.15 38.02
N SER A 401 25.03 -2.30 37.15
CA SER A 401 23.58 -2.20 36.88
C SER A 401 22.98 -3.53 36.41
N GLU A 402 21.68 -3.74 36.63
CA GLU A 402 20.97 -4.93 36.14
C GLU A 402 21.16 -5.12 34.62
N TYR A 403 21.12 -4.01 33.87
CA TYR A 403 21.38 -3.98 32.43
C TYR A 403 22.69 -4.66 32.05
N LEU A 404 23.77 -4.27 32.73
CA LEU A 404 25.11 -4.77 32.44
C LEU A 404 25.27 -6.22 32.89
N GLN A 405 24.62 -6.61 33.99
CA GLN A 405 24.58 -8.02 34.42
C GLN A 405 23.87 -8.91 33.40
N ASP A 406 22.78 -8.45 32.80
CA ASP A 406 22.10 -9.18 31.73
C ASP A 406 22.97 -9.25 30.47
N PHE A 407 23.62 -8.14 30.11
CA PHE A 407 24.49 -8.10 28.93
C PHE A 407 25.72 -9.02 29.09
N ILE A 408 26.25 -9.17 30.31
CA ILE A 408 27.27 -10.18 30.63
C ILE A 408 26.73 -11.59 30.38
N LYS A 409 25.50 -11.89 30.85
CA LYS A 409 24.89 -13.23 30.70
C LYS A 409 24.63 -13.58 29.23
N GLU A 410 24.26 -12.60 28.42
CA GLU A 410 24.06 -12.73 26.96
C GLU A 410 25.33 -13.22 26.26
N ASN A 411 26.52 -12.86 26.78
CA ASN A 411 27.82 -13.34 26.30
C ASN A 411 28.00 -13.19 24.76
N PRO A 412 27.81 -11.97 24.21
CA PRO A 412 27.71 -11.73 22.76
C PRO A 412 28.93 -12.26 22.00
N LYS A 413 28.71 -12.96 20.89
CA LYS A 413 29.77 -13.54 20.04
C LYS A 413 30.16 -12.65 18.87
N SER A 414 29.46 -11.54 18.68
CA SER A 414 29.74 -10.52 17.65
C SER A 414 30.61 -9.37 18.18
N HIS A 415 30.86 -8.37 17.33
CA HIS A 415 31.55 -7.10 17.71
C HIS A 415 30.86 -6.34 18.83
N THR A 416 29.60 -6.65 19.14
CA THR A 416 28.86 -6.17 20.31
C THR A 416 29.64 -6.39 21.63
N ARG A 417 30.52 -7.40 21.69
CA ARG A 417 31.39 -7.64 22.85
C ARG A 417 32.29 -6.44 23.20
N VAL A 418 32.75 -5.69 22.21
CA VAL A 418 33.54 -4.46 22.44
C VAL A 418 32.72 -3.44 23.21
N ARG A 419 31.41 -3.31 22.90
CA ARG A 419 30.49 -2.41 23.61
C ARG A 419 30.28 -2.86 25.06
N LEU A 420 30.06 -4.16 25.30
CA LEU A 420 30.00 -4.71 26.66
C LEU A 420 31.27 -4.38 27.45
N ASN A 421 32.45 -4.64 26.87
CA ASN A 421 33.74 -4.37 27.52
C ASN A 421 33.93 -2.88 27.81
N ARG A 422 33.48 -2.00 26.90
CA ARG A 422 33.50 -0.55 27.13
C ARG A 422 32.63 -0.15 28.30
N LEU A 423 31.37 -0.62 28.35
CA LEU A 423 30.44 -0.32 29.44
C LEU A 423 30.92 -0.83 30.80
N LEU A 424 31.61 -1.97 30.84
CA LEU A 424 32.25 -2.49 32.06
C LEU A 424 33.31 -1.53 32.60
N LEU A 425 34.14 -0.94 31.73
CA LEU A 425 35.14 0.04 32.15
C LEU A 425 34.51 1.36 32.56
N GLU A 426 33.46 1.81 31.87
CA GLU A 426 32.69 3.00 32.28
C GLU A 426 32.05 2.81 33.67
N ALA A 427 31.51 1.62 33.95
CA ALA A 427 30.94 1.30 35.26
C ALA A 427 32.00 1.22 36.37
N ALA A 428 33.20 0.73 36.05
CA ALA A 428 34.31 0.63 37.01
C ALA A 428 34.99 1.98 37.30
N TYR A 429 35.00 2.90 36.34
CA TYR A 429 35.68 4.19 36.42
C TYR A 429 34.76 5.35 36.00
N PRO A 430 33.61 5.55 36.67
CA PRO A 430 32.56 6.46 36.21
C PRO A 430 32.94 7.95 36.28
N LYS A 431 33.99 8.30 37.02
CA LYS A 431 34.51 9.69 37.10
C LYS A 431 35.68 9.93 36.16
N GLU A 432 36.46 8.87 35.92
CA GLU A 432 37.72 8.95 35.19
C GLU A 432 37.56 8.67 33.69
N ILE A 433 36.51 7.93 33.30
CA ILE A 433 36.22 7.56 31.91
C ILE A 433 34.87 8.15 31.51
N ALA A 434 34.84 8.86 30.38
CA ALA A 434 33.62 9.39 29.77
C ALA A 434 32.66 8.28 29.35
N LYS A 435 31.35 8.53 29.44
CA LYS A 435 30.34 7.63 28.84
C LYS A 435 30.38 7.76 27.32
N SER A 436 30.24 6.64 26.61
CA SER A 436 30.06 6.65 25.16
C SER A 436 28.65 6.25 24.73
N LEU A 437 28.23 6.78 23.58
CA LEU A 437 26.90 6.58 23.01
C LEU A 437 26.69 5.16 22.43
N GLY A 438 27.77 4.42 22.17
CA GLY A 438 27.74 3.10 21.55
C GLY A 438 27.81 3.13 20.02
N GLY A 439 27.16 2.15 19.41
CA GLY A 439 27.11 1.94 17.96
C GLY A 439 25.88 2.57 17.29
N VAL A 440 25.56 2.03 16.12
CA VAL A 440 24.38 2.35 15.31
C VAL A 440 23.14 1.61 15.81
N TYR A 441 23.33 0.44 16.39
CA TYR A 441 22.26 -0.43 16.89
C TYR A 441 22.17 -0.35 18.42
N PRO A 442 21.06 -0.79 19.01
CA PRO A 442 20.99 -1.01 20.45
C PRO A 442 22.16 -1.87 20.96
N ASP A 443 22.61 -1.62 22.19
CA ASP A 443 23.83 -2.26 22.70
C ASP A 443 23.69 -3.78 22.79
N ARG A 444 22.51 -4.28 23.17
CA ARG A 444 22.24 -5.70 23.39
C ARG A 444 21.64 -6.35 22.15
N GLU A 445 21.82 -7.65 22.01
CA GLU A 445 21.13 -8.43 21.00
C GLU A 445 19.77 -8.90 21.53
N MET A 446 18.75 -8.91 20.66
CA MET A 446 17.43 -9.45 20.97
C MET A 446 17.22 -10.76 20.21
N TYR A 447 16.41 -11.66 20.76
CA TYR A 447 16.01 -12.86 20.06
C TYR A 447 15.15 -12.48 18.85
N ILE A 448 15.57 -12.93 17.68
CA ILE A 448 14.81 -12.85 16.43
C ILE A 448 14.47 -14.27 16.01
N ALA A 449 13.24 -14.50 15.57
CA ALA A 449 12.74 -15.80 15.17
C ALA A 449 13.70 -16.50 14.20
N SER A 450 14.05 -17.74 14.52
CA SER A 450 14.92 -18.59 13.74
C SER A 450 14.20 -19.20 12.54
N PRO A 451 14.91 -19.77 11.56
CA PRO A 451 14.28 -20.56 10.50
C PRO A 451 13.41 -21.71 11.04
N GLN A 452 13.82 -22.30 12.17
CA GLN A 452 13.03 -23.34 12.83
C GLN A 452 11.72 -22.77 13.40
N ASP A 453 11.77 -21.62 14.09
CA ASP A 453 10.56 -20.97 14.59
C ASP A 453 9.59 -20.61 13.45
N SER A 454 10.12 -20.15 12.31
CA SER A 454 9.33 -19.88 11.11
C SER A 454 8.65 -21.14 10.58
N GLN A 455 9.37 -22.26 10.54
CA GLN A 455 8.79 -23.54 10.15
C GLN A 455 7.70 -23.97 11.15
N ASP A 456 7.95 -23.84 12.45
CA ASP A 456 7.01 -24.23 13.51
C ASP A 456 5.74 -23.36 13.50
N CYS A 457 5.88 -22.05 13.27
CA CYS A 457 4.76 -21.12 13.09
C CYS A 457 3.94 -21.48 11.85
N PHE A 458 4.60 -21.81 10.74
CA PHE A 458 3.92 -22.25 9.52
C PHE A 458 3.13 -23.54 9.75
N GLN A 459 3.75 -24.56 10.37
CA GLN A 459 3.07 -25.82 10.70
C GLN A 459 1.90 -25.62 11.67
N SER A 460 2.07 -24.77 12.68
CA SER A 460 1.02 -24.45 13.65
C SER A 460 -0.19 -23.79 12.98
N TYR A 461 0.06 -22.83 12.09
CA TYR A 461 -0.98 -22.18 11.30
C TYR A 461 -1.69 -23.17 10.37
N LEU A 462 -0.95 -24.04 9.67
CA LEU A 462 -1.54 -25.08 8.81
C LEU A 462 -2.45 -26.03 9.59
N ALA A 463 -2.02 -26.46 10.78
CA ALA A 463 -2.80 -27.35 11.63
C ALA A 463 -4.11 -26.70 12.09
N ASP A 464 -4.06 -25.43 12.50
CA ASP A 464 -5.24 -24.65 12.89
C ASP A 464 -6.20 -24.40 11.71
N ALA A 465 -5.68 -23.93 10.58
CA ALA A 465 -6.46 -23.67 9.38
C ALA A 465 -7.16 -24.94 8.86
N THR A 466 -6.50 -26.10 8.96
CA THR A 466 -7.07 -27.40 8.61
C THR A 466 -8.25 -27.76 9.52
N LYS A 467 -8.13 -27.54 10.84
CA LYS A 467 -9.22 -27.78 11.79
C LYS A 467 -10.42 -26.90 11.51
N ARG A 468 -10.21 -25.60 11.27
CA ARG A 468 -11.27 -24.63 10.94
C ARG A 468 -11.96 -24.98 9.62
N ARG A 469 -11.21 -25.44 8.61
CA ARG A 469 -11.78 -25.94 7.34
C ARG A 469 -12.63 -27.19 7.57
N GLN A 470 -12.12 -28.17 8.32
CA GLN A 470 -12.86 -29.40 8.64
C GLN A 470 -14.15 -29.10 9.39
N HIS A 471 -14.12 -28.17 10.34
CA HIS A 471 -15.33 -27.67 10.99
C HIS A 471 -16.32 -27.10 9.97
N ASP A 472 -15.87 -26.19 9.10
CA ASP A 472 -16.77 -25.54 8.12
C ASP A 472 -17.36 -26.51 7.10
N ASP A 473 -16.66 -27.62 6.81
CA ASP A 473 -17.16 -28.71 5.96
C ASP A 473 -18.13 -29.64 6.70
N GLN A 474 -17.89 -29.92 7.99
CA GLN A 474 -18.73 -30.80 8.81
C GLN A 474 -20.00 -30.11 9.31
N PHE A 475 -19.93 -28.82 9.62
CA PHE A 475 -20.99 -28.02 10.23
C PHE A 475 -21.38 -26.82 9.33
N PRO A 476 -21.93 -27.05 8.13
CA PRO A 476 -22.21 -25.99 7.15
C PRO A 476 -23.29 -24.98 7.57
N ASN A 477 -24.02 -25.29 8.65
CA ASN A 477 -25.06 -24.44 9.24
C ASN A 477 -24.57 -23.62 10.44
N GLU A 478 -23.34 -23.88 10.92
CA GLU A 478 -22.70 -23.09 11.97
C GLU A 478 -21.94 -21.90 11.38
N GLN A 479 -21.55 -20.96 12.24
CA GLN A 479 -20.75 -19.83 11.81
C GLN A 479 -19.39 -20.32 11.30
N ARG A 480 -19.03 -19.94 10.07
CA ARG A 480 -17.74 -20.31 9.48
C ARG A 480 -16.58 -19.83 10.34
N GLN A 481 -15.62 -20.72 10.58
CA GLN A 481 -14.40 -20.47 11.32
C GLN A 481 -13.24 -20.01 10.40
N LEU A 482 -13.27 -20.33 9.11
CA LEU A 482 -12.32 -19.75 8.17
C LEU A 482 -12.59 -18.26 7.99
N LYS A 483 -11.53 -17.45 8.07
CA LYS A 483 -11.64 -16.01 7.92
C LYS A 483 -12.05 -15.68 6.48
N PRO A 484 -12.86 -14.63 6.26
CA PRO A 484 -13.09 -14.12 4.92
C PRO A 484 -11.76 -13.88 4.21
N GLN A 485 -11.64 -14.31 2.95
CA GLN A 485 -10.42 -14.20 2.12
C GLN A 485 -9.24 -15.11 2.50
N GLU A 486 -9.37 -15.97 3.51
CA GLU A 486 -8.40 -17.03 3.80
C GLU A 486 -8.60 -18.21 2.83
N ASP A 487 -7.59 -18.54 2.02
CA ASP A 487 -7.67 -19.59 0.99
C ASP A 487 -6.81 -20.79 1.36
N VAL A 488 -7.45 -21.82 1.93
CA VAL A 488 -6.85 -23.08 2.38
C VAL A 488 -7.24 -24.18 1.41
N ARG A 489 -6.26 -24.74 0.68
CA ARG A 489 -6.44 -25.82 -0.30
C ARG A 489 -5.73 -27.07 0.16
N ILE A 490 -6.25 -28.23 -0.21
CA ILE A 490 -5.57 -29.51 -0.04
C ILE A 490 -5.24 -30.00 -1.45
N ASP A 491 -3.96 -30.02 -1.80
CA ASP A 491 -3.47 -30.56 -3.06
C ASP A 491 -2.60 -31.80 -2.77
N GLN A 492 -2.98 -32.95 -3.33
CA GLN A 492 -2.29 -34.24 -3.15
C GLN A 492 -2.01 -34.62 -1.67
N GLY A 493 -2.93 -34.30 -0.76
CA GLY A 493 -2.76 -34.57 0.68
C GLY A 493 -1.85 -33.58 1.42
N ARG A 494 -1.36 -32.52 0.74
CA ARG A 494 -0.64 -31.40 1.36
C ARG A 494 -1.53 -30.16 1.40
N VAL A 495 -1.56 -29.49 2.56
CA VAL A 495 -2.30 -28.23 2.73
C VAL A 495 -1.46 -27.10 2.14
N GLN A 496 -2.01 -26.40 1.14
CA GLN A 496 -1.48 -25.15 0.61
C GLN A 496 -2.35 -24.00 1.11
N VAL A 497 -1.70 -22.93 1.58
CA VAL A 497 -2.42 -21.72 1.96
C VAL A 497 -1.89 -20.55 1.17
N SER A 498 -2.80 -19.71 0.69
CA SER A 498 -2.47 -18.51 -0.08
C SER A 498 -3.30 -17.32 0.37
N GLY A 499 -2.78 -16.12 0.11
CA GLY A 499 -3.45 -14.86 0.42
C GLY A 499 -2.91 -14.14 1.63
N GLN A 500 -3.20 -12.84 1.69
CA GLN A 500 -2.69 -11.92 2.68
C GLN A 500 -3.07 -12.30 4.11
N VAL A 501 -4.29 -12.83 4.33
CA VAL A 501 -4.79 -13.23 5.65
C VAL A 501 -3.91 -14.33 6.26
N ALA A 502 -3.51 -15.31 5.46
CA ALA A 502 -2.66 -16.40 5.91
C ALA A 502 -1.24 -15.94 6.26
N VAL A 503 -0.65 -15.12 5.38
CA VAL A 503 0.67 -14.53 5.61
C VAL A 503 0.66 -13.70 6.90
N MET A 504 -0.37 -12.87 7.11
CA MET A 504 -0.47 -12.06 8.32
C MET A 504 -0.73 -12.88 9.58
N ALA A 505 -1.47 -14.00 9.49
CA ALA A 505 -1.64 -14.91 10.62
C ALA A 505 -0.30 -15.55 11.03
N ILE A 506 0.52 -15.97 10.06
CA ILE A 506 1.88 -16.49 10.30
C ILE A 506 2.79 -15.40 10.88
N ASN A 507 2.75 -14.19 10.33
CA ASN A 507 3.47 -13.03 10.90
C ASN A 507 3.03 -12.76 12.35
N GLY A 508 1.74 -12.93 12.65
CA GLY A 508 1.21 -12.89 14.02
C GLY A 508 1.89 -13.90 14.93
N LEU A 509 2.05 -15.15 14.51
CA LEU A 509 2.75 -16.16 15.31
C LEU A 509 4.24 -15.82 15.49
N LEU A 510 4.91 -15.33 14.44
CA LEU A 510 6.32 -14.94 14.50
C LEU A 510 6.58 -13.76 15.45
N THR A 511 5.73 -12.73 15.40
CA THR A 511 5.79 -11.62 16.37
C THR A 511 5.57 -12.11 17.79
N LYS A 512 4.71 -13.12 17.99
CA LYS A 512 4.50 -13.74 19.29
C LYS A 512 5.73 -14.50 19.79
N VAL A 513 6.40 -15.27 18.94
CA VAL A 513 7.67 -15.94 19.28
C VAL A 513 8.70 -14.92 19.79
N MET A 514 8.89 -13.82 19.05
CA MET A 514 9.82 -12.77 19.47
C MET A 514 9.35 -12.06 20.75
N PHE A 515 8.05 -11.86 20.93
CA PHE A 515 7.50 -11.32 22.16
C PHE A 515 7.83 -12.19 23.38
N ASP A 516 7.58 -13.50 23.27
CA ASP A 516 7.75 -14.46 24.37
C ASP A 516 9.25 -14.67 24.73
N HIS A 517 10.16 -14.64 23.74
CA HIS A 517 11.61 -14.85 23.96
C HIS A 517 12.38 -13.62 24.43
N ASN A 518 11.77 -12.43 24.43
CA ASN A 518 12.43 -11.19 24.84
C ASN A 518 11.71 -10.58 26.06
N PRO A 519 11.63 -11.23 27.24
CA PRO A 519 10.72 -10.87 28.32
C PRO A 519 11.02 -9.54 29.02
N LYS A 520 12.24 -9.01 28.88
CA LYS A 520 12.67 -7.76 29.52
C LYS A 520 12.44 -6.51 28.66
N ASN A 521 12.14 -6.68 27.38
CA ASN A 521 11.92 -5.56 26.47
C ASN A 521 10.46 -5.08 26.56
N GLU A 522 10.20 -3.79 26.38
CA GLU A 522 8.85 -3.32 26.13
C GLU A 522 8.52 -3.41 24.64
N PHE A 523 7.25 -3.67 24.31
CA PHE A 523 6.79 -3.83 22.94
C PHE A 523 5.77 -2.77 22.57
N PHE A 524 5.94 -2.19 21.39
CA PHE A 524 5.06 -1.18 20.83
C PHE A 524 4.70 -1.56 19.40
N VAL A 525 3.54 -1.12 18.95
CA VAL A 525 3.02 -1.43 17.61
C VAL A 525 2.41 -0.21 16.96
N GLU A 526 2.94 0.13 15.79
CA GLU A 526 2.25 0.92 14.77
C GLU A 526 1.48 -0.08 13.90
N GLU A 527 0.18 -0.22 14.12
CA GLU A 527 -0.60 -1.26 13.45
C GLU A 527 -0.68 -1.02 11.93
N SER A 528 -0.14 -1.96 11.15
CA SER A 528 -0.43 -2.03 9.72
C SER A 528 -1.55 -3.01 9.43
N PHE A 529 -1.46 -4.19 10.04
CA PHE A 529 -2.44 -5.25 9.95
C PHE A 529 -2.74 -5.73 11.37
N PRO A 530 -4.01 -5.85 11.75
CA PRO A 530 -4.41 -6.47 13.01
C PRO A 530 -3.77 -7.84 13.20
N LEU A 531 -3.09 -8.03 14.33
CA LEU A 531 -2.56 -9.32 14.75
C LEU A 531 -3.39 -9.80 15.93
N ASP A 532 -4.28 -10.78 15.69
CA ASP A 532 -5.33 -11.19 16.65
C ASP A 532 -4.85 -11.42 18.08
N TRP A 533 -3.65 -11.98 18.26
CA TRP A 533 -3.12 -12.28 19.59
C TRP A 533 -2.74 -11.01 20.37
N MET A 534 -2.46 -9.89 19.70
CA MET A 534 -2.06 -8.62 20.33
C MET A 534 -3.25 -7.84 20.90
N TYR A 535 -4.43 -7.92 20.29
CA TYR A 535 -5.61 -7.12 20.68
C TYR A 535 -5.98 -7.21 22.17
N PRO A 536 -5.98 -8.41 22.81
CA PRO A 536 -6.18 -8.49 24.26
C PRO A 536 -5.10 -7.77 25.08
N HIS A 537 -3.89 -7.63 24.55
CA HIS A 537 -2.72 -7.07 25.19
C HIS A 537 -2.51 -5.58 24.90
N GLU A 538 -3.21 -5.00 23.93
CA GLU A 538 -2.94 -3.63 23.48
C GLU A 538 -3.56 -2.54 24.37
N THR A 539 -2.78 -1.49 24.62
CA THR A 539 -3.26 -0.21 25.16
C THR A 539 -2.75 0.96 24.32
N PRO A 540 -3.48 2.08 24.26
CA PRO A 540 -2.99 3.28 23.57
C PRO A 540 -1.73 3.83 24.24
N PHE A 541 -0.79 4.30 23.42
CA PHE A 541 0.46 4.94 23.80
C PHE A 541 0.78 6.09 22.84
N GLY A 542 0.29 7.29 23.18
CA GLY A 542 0.38 8.45 22.29
C GLY A 542 -0.31 8.18 20.96
N ILE A 543 0.45 8.27 19.86
CA ILE A 543 -0.06 8.00 18.52
C ILE A 543 -0.01 6.52 18.10
N ILE A 544 0.58 5.63 18.92
CA ILE A 544 0.67 4.18 18.64
C ILE A 544 0.10 3.38 19.82
N MET A 545 0.38 2.08 19.89
CA MET A 545 -0.08 1.21 20.98
C MET A 545 1.10 0.50 21.65
N LYS A 546 0.95 0.22 22.95
CA LYS A 546 1.82 -0.64 23.73
C LYS A 546 1.23 -2.04 23.80
N VAL A 547 2.05 -3.07 23.58
CA VAL A 547 1.69 -4.49 23.74
C VAL A 547 2.10 -4.93 25.14
N ASN A 548 1.13 -5.10 26.03
CA ASN A 548 1.35 -5.46 27.43
C ASN A 548 1.64 -6.96 27.58
N ARG A 549 2.44 -7.33 28.60
CA ARG A 549 2.78 -8.74 28.86
C ARG A 549 1.57 -9.62 29.13
N GLU A 550 0.72 -9.14 30.02
CA GLU A 550 -0.52 -9.84 30.36
C GLU A 550 -1.69 -9.29 29.54
N PRO A 551 -2.62 -10.15 29.09
CA PRO A 551 -3.83 -9.70 28.43
C PRO A 551 -4.71 -8.93 29.40
N LEU A 552 -5.36 -7.89 28.90
CA LEU A 552 -6.17 -6.96 29.68
C LEU A 552 -7.66 -7.35 29.60
N PRO A 553 -8.28 -7.78 30.71
CA PRO A 553 -9.69 -8.17 30.72
C PRO A 553 -10.64 -7.00 30.42
N ASP A 554 -10.20 -5.76 30.69
CA ASP A 554 -10.90 -4.52 30.38
C ASP A 554 -9.89 -3.38 30.18
N LEU A 555 -10.32 -2.28 29.55
CA LEU A 555 -9.58 -1.02 29.51
C LEU A 555 -10.08 -0.13 30.65
N SER A 556 -9.19 0.20 31.59
CA SER A 556 -9.57 1.01 32.76
C SER A 556 -9.98 2.43 32.37
N GLU A 557 -10.71 3.10 33.28
CA GLU A 557 -11.07 4.51 33.14
C GLU A 557 -9.84 5.38 32.90
N ASP A 558 -8.77 5.16 33.67
CA ASP A 558 -7.53 5.93 33.57
C ASP A 558 -6.86 5.78 32.21
N ILE A 559 -6.93 4.57 31.60
CA ILE A 559 -6.38 4.33 30.26
C ILE A 559 -7.15 5.16 29.22
N LEU A 560 -8.49 5.10 29.25
CA LEU A 560 -9.34 5.82 28.30
C LEU A 560 -9.26 7.33 28.51
N GLN A 561 -9.26 7.80 29.75
CA GLN A 561 -9.17 9.22 30.10
C GLN A 561 -7.83 9.82 29.66
N ARG A 562 -6.73 9.08 29.88
CA ARG A 562 -5.40 9.50 29.42
C ARG A 562 -5.31 9.57 27.90
N ASP A 563 -5.83 8.56 27.19
CA ASP A 563 -5.87 8.55 25.72
C ASP A 563 -6.71 9.72 25.20
N HIS A 564 -7.88 9.95 25.80
CA HIS A 564 -8.75 11.07 25.48
C HIS A 564 -8.04 12.41 25.67
N GLU A 565 -7.42 12.65 26.82
CA GLU A 565 -6.69 13.89 27.11
C GLU A 565 -5.53 14.10 26.12
N PHE A 566 -4.78 13.04 25.81
CA PHE A 566 -3.70 13.09 24.83
C PHE A 566 -4.24 13.50 23.45
N TRP A 567 -5.26 12.81 22.94
CA TRP A 567 -5.78 13.08 21.60
C TRP A 567 -6.56 14.38 21.50
N LYS A 568 -7.12 14.89 22.59
CA LYS A 568 -7.68 16.24 22.64
C LYS A 568 -6.58 17.29 22.44
N GLN A 569 -5.44 17.15 23.11
CA GLN A 569 -4.28 18.04 22.91
C GLN A 569 -3.64 17.84 21.51
N PHE A 570 -3.52 16.60 21.05
CA PHE A 570 -2.92 16.26 19.76
C PHE A 570 -3.77 16.77 18.58
N SER A 571 -5.09 16.50 18.60
CA SER A 571 -6.02 16.99 17.57
C SER A 571 -6.07 18.51 17.53
N LYS A 572 -5.99 19.19 18.68
CA LYS A 572 -5.91 20.65 18.73
C LYS A 572 -4.69 21.20 17.98
N ARG A 573 -3.53 20.54 18.09
CA ARG A 573 -2.30 20.91 17.36
C ARG A 573 -2.46 20.76 15.85
N LEU A 574 -3.18 19.73 15.39
CA LEU A 574 -3.35 19.42 13.97
C LEU A 574 -4.54 20.15 13.31
N THR A 575 -5.75 19.88 13.78
CA THR A 575 -7.02 20.31 13.18
C THR A 575 -7.76 21.38 14.00
N GLY A 576 -7.24 21.74 15.17
CA GLY A 576 -7.96 22.57 16.14
C GLY A 576 -8.98 21.76 16.95
N ASP A 577 -9.75 22.44 17.79
CA ASP A 577 -10.77 21.85 18.67
C ASP A 577 -12.10 21.61 17.91
N ILE A 578 -12.08 20.81 16.82
CA ILE A 578 -13.27 20.57 15.97
C ILE A 578 -14.06 19.31 16.34
N VAL A 579 -13.45 18.38 17.07
CA VAL A 579 -14.10 17.13 17.51
C VAL A 579 -14.13 17.08 19.03
N ASP A 580 -15.33 16.92 19.56
CA ASP A 580 -15.64 16.58 20.96
C ASP A 580 -16.71 15.47 20.98
N TYR A 581 -16.99 14.87 22.15
CA TYR A 581 -17.96 13.78 22.31
C TYR A 581 -19.33 14.10 21.69
N ASP A 582 -19.80 15.33 21.90
CA ASP A 582 -21.14 15.75 21.49
C ASP A 582 -21.18 16.36 20.08
N THR A 583 -20.04 16.45 19.37
CA THR A 583 -19.98 17.10 18.05
C THR A 583 -20.67 16.24 16.98
N PRO A 584 -21.80 16.66 16.37
CA PRO A 584 -22.49 15.83 15.38
C PRO A 584 -21.61 15.50 14.17
N VAL A 585 -21.72 14.28 13.63
CA VAL A 585 -20.96 13.84 12.44
C VAL A 585 -21.17 14.79 11.25
N LYS A 586 -22.39 15.31 11.09
CA LYS A 586 -22.70 16.33 10.08
C LYS A 586 -21.88 17.61 10.23
N THR A 587 -21.62 18.06 11.46
CA THR A 587 -20.79 19.25 11.73
C THR A 587 -19.35 19.02 11.30
N ILE A 588 -18.82 17.82 11.56
CA ILE A 588 -17.47 17.43 11.13
C ILE A 588 -17.42 17.37 9.59
N ALA A 589 -18.42 16.77 8.94
CA ALA A 589 -18.50 16.71 7.48
C ALA A 589 -18.57 18.11 6.83
N ASP A 590 -19.37 19.02 7.40
CA ASP A 590 -19.47 20.41 6.92
C ASP A 590 -18.15 21.16 7.09
N TRP A 591 -17.46 20.95 8.21
CA TRP A 591 -16.12 21.48 8.43
C TRP A 591 -15.10 20.88 7.46
N VAL A 592 -15.18 19.57 7.17
CA VAL A 592 -14.33 18.90 6.20
C VAL A 592 -14.49 19.52 4.81
N GLU A 593 -15.73 19.70 4.35
CA GLU A 593 -16.01 20.33 3.06
C GLU A 593 -15.51 21.77 3.02
N LYS A 594 -15.66 22.52 4.11
CA LYS A 594 -15.14 23.89 4.21
C LYS A 594 -13.60 23.92 4.14
N THR A 595 -12.94 23.06 4.88
CA THR A 595 -11.48 23.15 5.13
C THR A 595 -10.66 22.41 4.10
N TYR A 596 -11.00 21.15 3.78
CA TYR A 596 -10.24 20.32 2.85
C TYR A 596 -10.64 20.58 1.40
N LEU A 597 -11.94 20.62 1.11
CA LEU A 597 -12.43 20.79 -0.26
C LEU A 597 -12.39 22.25 -0.71
N ARG A 598 -12.96 23.18 0.08
CA ARG A 598 -13.02 24.61 -0.29
C ARG A 598 -11.80 25.43 0.12
N ARG A 599 -10.91 24.87 0.95
CA ARG A 599 -9.71 25.55 1.48
C ARG A 599 -10.01 26.90 2.16
N ASP A 600 -11.17 26.98 2.82
CA ASP A 600 -11.59 28.12 3.64
C ASP A 600 -11.18 27.88 5.09
N PHE A 601 -10.14 28.59 5.54
CA PHE A 601 -9.58 28.47 6.88
C PHE A 601 -10.17 29.48 7.88
N SER A 602 -11.31 30.11 7.57
CA SER A 602 -11.96 31.03 8.50
C SER A 602 -12.38 30.29 9.79
N GLY A 603 -11.87 30.76 10.93
CA GLY A 603 -12.07 30.12 12.23
C GLY A 603 -11.28 28.83 12.45
N PHE A 604 -10.39 28.43 11.53
CA PHE A 604 -9.51 27.28 11.71
C PHE A 604 -8.36 27.62 12.67
N THR A 605 -8.23 26.84 13.74
CA THR A 605 -7.27 27.07 14.83
C THR A 605 -6.12 26.07 14.87
N GLY A 606 -6.14 25.03 14.03
CA GLY A 606 -5.06 24.06 13.88
C GLY A 606 -3.92 24.55 12.97
N ASP A 607 -2.97 23.67 12.69
CA ASP A 607 -1.88 23.94 11.75
C ASP A 607 -2.31 23.72 10.29
N ARG A 608 -2.32 24.79 9.50
CA ARG A 608 -2.70 24.73 8.08
C ARG A 608 -1.77 23.85 7.25
N LYS A 609 -0.53 23.60 7.72
CA LYS A 609 0.42 22.70 7.06
C LYS A 609 -0.07 21.25 7.11
N PHE A 610 -0.70 20.83 8.20
CA PHE A 610 -1.26 19.47 8.30
C PHE A 610 -2.34 19.23 7.24
N VAL A 611 -3.25 20.20 7.06
CA VAL A 611 -4.35 20.12 6.07
C VAL A 611 -3.86 20.08 4.61
N ARG A 612 -2.61 20.48 4.35
CA ARG A 612 -1.98 20.39 3.02
C ARG A 612 -1.12 19.14 2.85
N ASP A 613 -0.77 18.48 3.94
CA ASP A 613 0.10 17.32 3.95
C ASP A 613 -0.73 16.04 3.88
N ASP A 614 -1.00 15.57 2.65
CA ASP A 614 -1.82 14.38 2.40
C ASP A 614 -1.24 13.10 3.03
N GLN A 615 0.08 13.01 3.16
CA GLN A 615 0.73 11.87 3.78
C GLN A 615 0.55 11.89 5.30
N ALA A 616 0.69 13.07 5.92
CA ALA A 616 0.38 13.24 7.34
C ALA A 616 -1.09 12.92 7.64
N GLN A 617 -2.02 13.47 6.84
CA GLN A 617 -3.46 13.20 6.99
C GLN A 617 -3.73 11.70 7.03
N LYS A 618 -3.29 10.96 5.99
CA LYS A 618 -3.47 9.51 5.90
C LYS A 618 -2.81 8.77 7.06
N ALA A 619 -1.57 9.11 7.39
CA ALA A 619 -0.81 8.42 8.41
C ALA A 619 -1.40 8.61 9.81
N PHE A 620 -1.63 9.85 10.26
CA PHE A 620 -2.21 10.12 11.58
C PHE A 620 -3.66 9.63 11.69
N SER A 621 -4.45 9.73 10.62
CA SER A 621 -5.80 9.14 10.55
C SER A 621 -5.77 7.63 10.73
N LYS A 622 -4.86 6.94 10.03
CA LYS A 622 -4.69 5.48 10.14
C LYS A 622 -4.37 5.09 11.58
N LEU A 623 -3.41 5.74 12.21
CA LEU A 623 -3.03 5.45 13.60
C LEU A 623 -4.19 5.64 14.59
N ARG A 624 -4.91 6.76 14.48
CA ARG A 624 -6.08 6.99 15.33
C ARG A 624 -7.18 5.95 15.07
N SER A 625 -7.39 5.59 13.80
CA SER A 625 -8.33 4.53 13.41
C SER A 625 -7.92 3.13 13.90
N SER A 626 -6.63 2.84 14.04
CA SER A 626 -6.15 1.57 14.60
C SER A 626 -6.41 1.47 16.10
N ILE A 627 -6.16 2.54 16.87
CA ILE A 627 -6.56 2.62 18.28
C ILE A 627 -8.07 2.42 18.43
N GLY A 628 -8.87 3.08 17.57
CA GLY A 628 -10.33 2.89 17.52
C GLY A 628 -10.75 1.46 17.15
N GLY A 629 -9.92 0.76 16.36
CA GLY A 629 -10.08 -0.65 16.02
C GLY A 629 -10.04 -1.56 17.25
N VAL A 630 -9.12 -1.34 18.18
CA VAL A 630 -9.03 -2.10 19.44
C VAL A 630 -10.27 -1.87 20.29
N TYR A 631 -10.73 -0.62 20.39
CA TYR A 631 -11.95 -0.29 21.14
C TYR A 631 -13.20 -0.93 20.52
N ALA A 632 -13.36 -0.82 19.19
CA ALA A 632 -14.46 -1.45 18.45
C ALA A 632 -14.43 -2.97 18.55
N TRP A 633 -13.25 -3.59 18.51
CA TRP A 633 -13.10 -5.03 18.71
C TRP A 633 -13.62 -5.44 20.08
N ARG A 634 -13.27 -4.73 21.16
CA ARG A 634 -13.77 -4.99 22.52
C ARG A 634 -15.29 -4.87 22.64
N LEU A 635 -15.92 -4.00 21.86
CA LEU A 635 -17.37 -3.82 21.84
C LEU A 635 -18.12 -4.90 21.05
N THR A 636 -17.50 -5.49 20.03
CA THR A 636 -18.21 -6.28 19.01
C THR A 636 -17.71 -7.71 18.89
N GLN A 637 -16.43 -7.89 18.58
CA GLN A 637 -15.84 -9.15 18.14
C GLN A 637 -15.10 -9.89 19.27
N ALA A 638 -14.70 -9.18 20.32
CA ALA A 638 -13.89 -9.75 21.38
C ALA A 638 -14.60 -10.92 22.09
N PRO A 639 -13.85 -11.94 22.55
CA PRO A 639 -14.37 -12.94 23.47
C PRO A 639 -14.96 -12.33 24.75
N PRO A 640 -15.96 -12.97 25.41
CA PRO A 640 -16.65 -12.40 26.58
C PRO A 640 -15.73 -11.93 27.71
N GLN A 641 -14.59 -12.59 27.91
CA GLN A 641 -13.61 -12.22 28.93
C GLN A 641 -12.91 -10.88 28.67
N TYR A 642 -12.95 -10.34 27.45
CA TYR A 642 -12.35 -9.04 27.08
C TYR A 642 -13.38 -7.95 26.75
N ARG A 643 -14.68 -8.28 26.80
CA ARG A 643 -15.77 -7.32 26.64
C ARG A 643 -16.00 -6.51 27.93
N PRO A 644 -16.54 -5.27 27.83
CA PRO A 644 -16.94 -4.46 28.98
C PRO A 644 -17.85 -5.23 29.94
N LYS A 645 -17.58 -5.12 31.25
CA LYS A 645 -18.24 -5.96 32.27
C LYS A 645 -19.59 -5.45 32.75
N ASN A 646 -19.88 -4.17 32.54
CA ASN A 646 -21.10 -3.54 32.99
C ASN A 646 -21.55 -2.44 32.01
N PRO A 647 -22.82 -1.98 32.09
CA PRO A 647 -23.35 -0.97 31.18
C PRO A 647 -22.57 0.35 31.18
N ALA A 648 -22.02 0.78 32.33
CA ALA A 648 -21.25 2.03 32.40
C ALA A 648 -19.93 1.93 31.64
N ALA A 649 -19.20 0.82 31.79
CA ALA A 649 -17.99 0.53 31.04
C ALA A 649 -18.27 0.39 29.54
N PHE A 650 -19.38 -0.27 29.16
CA PHE A 650 -19.81 -0.36 27.77
C PHE A 650 -20.08 1.03 27.17
N GLN A 651 -20.85 1.88 27.85
CA GLN A 651 -21.16 3.23 27.39
C GLN A 651 -19.90 4.11 27.30
N ARG A 652 -18.99 4.02 28.26
CA ARG A 652 -17.73 4.76 28.24
C ARG A 652 -16.86 4.36 27.05
N LEU A 653 -16.67 3.06 26.85
CA LEU A 653 -15.90 2.55 25.72
C LEU A 653 -16.56 2.90 24.39
N LEU A 654 -17.89 2.82 24.29
CA LEU A 654 -18.63 3.22 23.09
C LEU A 654 -18.42 4.71 22.75
N LYS A 655 -18.52 5.59 23.75
CA LYS A 655 -18.26 7.03 23.58
C LYS A 655 -16.84 7.30 23.11
N GLU A 656 -15.85 6.66 23.72
CA GLU A 656 -14.44 6.84 23.33
C GLU A 656 -14.15 6.25 21.94
N THR A 657 -14.80 5.14 21.58
CA THR A 657 -14.70 4.54 20.24
C THR A 657 -15.25 5.49 19.18
N ASP A 658 -16.44 6.07 19.39
CA ASP A 658 -17.03 7.04 18.46
C ASP A 658 -16.16 8.30 18.33
N PHE A 659 -15.70 8.86 19.45
CA PHE A 659 -14.79 10.00 19.47
C PHE A 659 -13.51 9.73 18.67
N THR A 660 -12.91 8.57 18.87
CA THR A 660 -11.69 8.12 18.16
C THR A 660 -11.91 8.09 16.65
N PHE A 661 -12.99 7.47 16.17
CA PHE A 661 -13.26 7.41 14.73
C PHE A 661 -13.67 8.76 14.13
N ARG A 662 -14.37 9.61 14.87
CA ARG A 662 -14.65 10.99 14.44
C ARG A 662 -13.36 11.79 14.24
N GLN A 663 -12.39 11.65 15.14
CA GLN A 663 -11.07 12.26 14.97
C GLN A 663 -10.32 11.69 13.77
N ALA A 664 -10.30 10.36 13.60
CA ALA A 664 -9.67 9.74 12.43
C ALA A 664 -10.28 10.25 11.12
N PHE A 665 -11.61 10.29 11.03
CA PHE A 665 -12.34 10.85 9.89
C PHE A 665 -12.05 12.34 9.68
N ALA A 666 -11.95 13.13 10.75
CA ALA A 666 -11.58 14.55 10.66
C ALA A 666 -10.13 14.74 10.15
N PHE A 667 -9.20 13.84 10.50
CA PHE A 667 -7.81 13.89 10.03
C PHE A 667 -7.67 13.54 8.55
N CYS A 668 -8.35 12.48 8.09
CA CYS A 668 -8.35 12.08 6.68
C CYS A 668 -9.73 11.57 6.25
N PRO A 669 -10.60 12.46 5.74
CA PRO A 669 -11.98 12.12 5.39
C PRO A 669 -12.14 11.22 4.15
N TYR A 670 -11.03 10.86 3.52
CA TYR A 670 -10.95 10.00 2.34
C TYR A 670 -10.01 8.79 2.56
N SER A 671 -9.53 8.55 3.79
CA SER A 671 -8.79 7.33 4.12
C SER A 671 -9.77 6.14 4.13
N PRO A 672 -9.55 5.11 3.29
CA PRO A 672 -10.38 3.92 3.31
C PRO A 672 -10.42 3.28 4.72
N GLU A 673 -9.27 3.16 5.38
CA GLU A 673 -9.17 2.54 6.70
C GLU A 673 -10.06 3.24 7.73
N ALA A 674 -9.99 4.57 7.82
CA ALA A 674 -10.78 5.34 8.78
C ALA A 674 -12.27 5.36 8.40
N VAL A 675 -12.58 5.64 7.12
CA VAL A 675 -13.96 5.77 6.63
C VAL A 675 -14.73 4.46 6.74
N PHE A 676 -14.17 3.35 6.22
CA PHE A 676 -14.88 2.07 6.22
C PHE A 676 -15.00 1.48 7.64
N ARG A 677 -13.96 1.60 8.48
CA ARG A 677 -14.06 1.14 9.88
C ARG A 677 -15.09 1.96 10.65
N TYR A 678 -15.15 3.28 10.45
CA TYR A 678 -16.14 4.11 11.13
C TYR A 678 -17.57 3.80 10.67
N VAL A 679 -17.78 3.69 9.35
CA VAL A 679 -19.08 3.31 8.78
C VAL A 679 -19.53 1.94 9.31
N ASN A 680 -18.64 0.95 9.39
CA ASN A 680 -18.97 -0.36 9.96
C ASN A 680 -19.40 -0.27 11.43
N LEU A 681 -18.75 0.56 12.25
CA LEU A 681 -19.17 0.80 13.63
C LEU A 681 -20.56 1.45 13.68
N LEU A 682 -20.81 2.48 12.86
CA LEU A 682 -22.10 3.17 12.79
C LEU A 682 -23.24 2.24 12.36
N LEU A 683 -22.94 1.26 11.50
CA LEU A 683 -23.89 0.24 11.05
C LEU A 683 -24.05 -0.94 12.03
N THR A 684 -23.27 -0.99 13.10
CA THR A 684 -23.43 -2.01 14.14
C THR A 684 -24.57 -1.59 15.07
N ALA A 685 -25.47 -2.53 15.41
CA ALA A 685 -26.61 -2.28 16.30
C ALA A 685 -26.21 -2.22 17.78
N ILE A 686 -25.42 -1.20 18.14
CA ILE A 686 -24.87 -0.97 19.48
C ILE A 686 -25.19 0.43 20.04
N TRP A 687 -25.93 1.25 19.28
CA TRP A 687 -26.20 2.64 19.64
C TRP A 687 -27.56 2.75 20.35
N PRO A 688 -27.63 3.25 21.58
CA PRO A 688 -28.91 3.43 22.25
C PRO A 688 -29.69 4.58 21.60
N ASN A 689 -30.96 4.33 21.24
CA ASN A 689 -31.89 5.38 20.89
C ASN A 689 -32.56 5.99 22.15
N GLU A 690 -33.44 6.98 21.98
CA GLU A 690 -34.15 7.65 23.10
C GLU A 690 -34.96 6.68 23.98
N SER A 691 -35.43 5.56 23.41
CA SER A 691 -36.14 4.50 24.15
C SER A 691 -35.22 3.43 24.77
N GLY A 692 -33.90 3.57 24.64
CA GLY A 692 -32.91 2.62 25.15
C GLY A 692 -32.72 1.35 24.31
N GLN A 693 -33.35 1.27 23.14
CA GLN A 693 -33.17 0.17 22.18
C GLN A 693 -31.87 0.38 21.38
N MET A 694 -31.12 -0.69 21.17
CA MET A 694 -29.90 -0.63 20.36
C MET A 694 -30.26 -0.60 18.87
N THR A 695 -29.79 0.43 18.17
CA THR A 695 -30.03 0.69 16.75
C THR A 695 -28.72 0.96 16.02
N GLN A 696 -28.78 1.10 14.71
CA GLN A 696 -27.70 1.61 13.87
C GLN A 696 -27.83 3.13 13.67
N ARG A 697 -26.73 3.79 13.31
CA ARG A 697 -26.67 5.21 12.91
C ARG A 697 -26.49 5.35 11.39
N PHE A 698 -27.51 4.96 10.63
CA PHE A 698 -27.46 4.95 9.16
C PHE A 698 -27.21 6.33 8.52
N ASP A 699 -27.83 7.38 9.04
CA ASP A 699 -27.69 8.73 8.46
C ASP A 699 -26.27 9.28 8.63
N ASP A 700 -25.63 9.00 9.76
CA ASP A 700 -24.23 9.35 9.99
C ASP A 700 -23.30 8.53 9.09
N ALA A 701 -23.57 7.23 8.92
CA ALA A 701 -22.82 6.37 8.02
C ALA A 701 -22.87 6.87 6.56
N LEU A 702 -24.07 7.28 6.10
CA LEU A 702 -24.24 7.86 4.78
C LEU A 702 -23.51 9.21 4.66
N THR A 703 -23.59 10.06 5.69
CA THR A 703 -22.89 11.37 5.71
C THR A 703 -21.37 11.18 5.58
N VAL A 704 -20.78 10.25 6.33
CA VAL A 704 -19.35 9.92 6.25
C VAL A 704 -18.99 9.40 4.85
N ALA A 705 -19.76 8.46 4.31
CA ALA A 705 -19.52 7.89 2.99
C ALA A 705 -19.65 8.92 1.85
N GLU A 706 -20.66 9.78 1.90
CA GLU A 706 -20.86 10.85 0.91
C GLU A 706 -19.74 11.90 0.98
N THR A 707 -19.27 12.23 2.18
CA THR A 707 -18.15 13.16 2.36
C THR A 707 -16.85 12.58 1.78
N CYS A 708 -16.57 11.30 2.04
CA CYS A 708 -15.44 10.59 1.42
C CYS A 708 -15.54 10.63 -0.11
N LEU A 709 -16.72 10.33 -0.67
CA LEU A 709 -16.94 10.36 -2.12
C LEU A 709 -16.75 11.77 -2.73
N LYS A 710 -17.03 12.85 -2.00
CA LYS A 710 -16.77 14.22 -2.47
C LYS A 710 -15.28 14.51 -2.62
N LEU A 711 -14.46 13.92 -1.76
CA LEU A 711 -13.00 14.10 -1.73
C LEU A 711 -12.25 13.11 -2.62
N ASP A 712 -12.83 11.92 -2.84
CA ASP A 712 -12.30 10.90 -3.77
C ASP A 712 -13.41 10.39 -4.73
N PRO A 713 -13.81 11.21 -5.74
CA PRO A 713 -14.97 10.92 -6.60
C PRO A 713 -14.84 9.69 -7.50
N TYR A 714 -13.61 9.20 -7.69
CA TYR A 714 -13.30 8.10 -8.58
C TYR A 714 -13.08 6.77 -7.83
N ASN A 715 -13.24 6.78 -6.50
CA ASN A 715 -13.07 5.59 -5.68
C ASN A 715 -14.27 4.64 -5.82
N GLY A 716 -14.05 3.51 -6.51
CA GLY A 716 -15.09 2.51 -6.73
C GLY A 716 -15.71 1.95 -5.44
N GLN A 717 -14.91 1.82 -4.37
CA GLN A 717 -15.41 1.34 -3.08
C GLN A 717 -16.31 2.37 -2.40
N ALA A 718 -15.93 3.66 -2.41
CA ALA A 718 -16.75 4.73 -1.86
C ALA A 718 -18.06 4.92 -2.65
N ILE A 719 -18.01 4.84 -3.98
CA ILE A 719 -19.20 4.86 -4.85
C ILE A 719 -20.16 3.73 -4.47
N GLY A 720 -19.66 2.49 -4.40
CA GLY A 720 -20.46 1.31 -4.04
C GLY A 720 -21.07 1.43 -2.65
N LEU A 721 -20.30 1.93 -1.67
CA LEU A 721 -20.78 2.16 -0.30
C LEU A 721 -21.93 3.16 -0.24
N VAL A 722 -21.78 4.33 -0.88
CA VAL A 722 -22.84 5.36 -0.92
C VAL A 722 -24.09 4.82 -1.60
N GLN A 723 -23.94 4.13 -2.74
CA GLN A 723 -25.08 3.54 -3.45
C GLN A 723 -25.83 2.51 -2.60
N SER A 724 -25.09 1.66 -1.88
CA SER A 724 -25.66 0.67 -0.96
C SER A 724 -26.47 1.35 0.15
N LEU A 725 -25.87 2.34 0.85
CA LEU A 725 -26.51 3.07 1.94
C LEU A 725 -27.75 3.87 1.49
N GLN A 726 -27.69 4.51 0.31
CA GLN A 726 -28.84 5.21 -0.26
C GLN A 726 -29.96 4.25 -0.68
N GLY A 727 -29.62 3.04 -1.15
CA GLY A 727 -30.57 1.97 -1.45
C GLY A 727 -31.36 1.56 -0.21
N PHE A 728 -30.67 1.30 0.92
CA PHE A 728 -31.31 0.98 2.20
C PHE A 728 -32.26 2.08 2.68
N LYS A 729 -31.88 3.37 2.57
CA LYS A 729 -32.69 4.50 3.04
C LYS A 729 -34.00 4.69 2.25
N LYS A 730 -34.04 4.29 0.98
CA LYS A 730 -35.21 4.49 0.11
C LYS A 730 -36.29 3.42 0.27
N GLY A 731 -36.13 2.43 1.15
CA GLY A 731 -37.08 1.33 1.32
C GLY A 731 -37.25 0.47 0.06
N GLN A 732 -36.46 0.73 -0.98
CA GLN A 732 -36.28 -0.20 -2.08
C GLN A 732 -35.58 -1.39 -1.45
N ALA A 733 -36.22 -2.57 -1.49
CA ALA A 733 -35.46 -3.81 -1.42
C ALA A 733 -34.25 -3.58 -2.32
N ALA A 734 -33.05 -3.70 -1.76
CA ALA A 734 -31.82 -3.66 -2.53
C ALA A 734 -32.13 -4.35 -3.86
N LYS A 735 -31.90 -3.68 -5.00
CA LYS A 735 -31.81 -4.39 -6.31
C LYS A 735 -31.23 -5.76 -5.97
N PRO A 736 -31.96 -6.86 -6.23
CA PRO A 736 -31.87 -8.11 -5.47
C PRO A 736 -30.43 -8.28 -5.07
N ALA A 737 -30.16 -8.14 -3.75
CA ALA A 737 -28.80 -8.02 -3.21
C ALA A 737 -27.91 -8.88 -4.07
N GLU A 738 -26.91 -8.28 -4.74
CA GLU A 738 -25.97 -9.07 -5.54
C GLU A 738 -25.66 -10.29 -4.70
N PRO A 739 -25.99 -11.50 -5.18
CA PRO A 739 -26.10 -12.65 -4.30
C PRO A 739 -24.79 -12.71 -3.52
N THR A 740 -24.90 -12.75 -2.18
CA THR A 740 -23.71 -12.62 -1.31
C THR A 740 -22.61 -13.52 -1.86
N LEU A 741 -21.35 -13.13 -1.74
CA LEU A 741 -20.26 -13.93 -2.31
C LEU A 741 -20.41 -15.44 -1.99
N GLN A 742 -20.85 -15.75 -0.77
CA GLN A 742 -21.20 -17.10 -0.30
C GLN A 742 -22.36 -17.76 -1.07
N GLN A 743 -23.41 -17.01 -1.39
CA GLN A 743 -24.55 -17.48 -2.17
C GLN A 743 -24.20 -17.67 -3.64
N LEU A 744 -23.39 -16.78 -4.23
CA LEU A 744 -22.81 -16.99 -5.56
C LEU A 744 -21.91 -18.22 -5.60
N GLU A 745 -21.00 -18.38 -4.63
CA GLU A 745 -20.16 -19.55 -4.48
C GLU A 745 -20.99 -20.84 -4.39
N LYS A 746 -22.04 -20.86 -3.55
CA LYS A 746 -22.95 -22.01 -3.41
C LYS A 746 -23.71 -22.30 -4.71
N THR A 747 -24.22 -21.29 -5.40
CA THR A 747 -24.95 -21.47 -6.67
C THR A 747 -24.04 -22.06 -7.74
N VAL A 748 -22.81 -21.55 -7.85
CA VAL A 748 -21.82 -22.06 -8.81
C VAL A 748 -21.33 -23.47 -8.43
N GLN A 749 -21.25 -23.77 -7.13
CA GLN A 749 -20.89 -25.11 -6.66
C GLN A 749 -22.01 -26.13 -6.89
N ALA A 750 -23.27 -25.73 -6.69
CA ALA A 750 -24.45 -26.57 -6.90
C ALA A 750 -24.76 -26.78 -8.39
N ASN A 751 -24.48 -25.77 -9.23
CA ASN A 751 -24.62 -25.86 -10.67
C ASN A 751 -23.37 -25.30 -11.39
N PRO A 752 -22.28 -26.08 -11.48
CA PRO A 752 -21.04 -25.64 -12.14
C PRO A 752 -21.17 -25.36 -13.65
N ALA A 753 -22.29 -25.76 -14.26
CA ALA A 753 -22.59 -25.52 -15.67
C ALA A 753 -23.34 -24.19 -15.91
N ASP A 754 -23.83 -23.51 -14.85
CA ASP A 754 -24.46 -22.21 -14.96
C ASP A 754 -23.39 -21.11 -15.14
N TYR A 755 -23.12 -20.79 -16.41
CA TYR A 755 -22.14 -19.79 -16.80
C TYR A 755 -22.49 -18.39 -16.35
N GLN A 756 -23.78 -18.06 -16.17
CA GLN A 756 -24.20 -16.73 -15.74
C GLN A 756 -23.86 -16.52 -14.26
N SER A 757 -24.16 -17.52 -13.42
CA SER A 757 -23.78 -17.50 -12.00
C SER A 757 -22.27 -17.51 -11.80
N ALA A 758 -21.54 -18.29 -12.60
CA ALA A 758 -20.09 -18.37 -12.53
C ALA A 758 -19.40 -17.07 -13.01
N PHE A 759 -19.95 -16.40 -14.01
CA PHE A 759 -19.48 -15.08 -14.44
C PHE A 759 -19.79 -14.00 -13.41
N ASN A 760 -20.99 -14.00 -12.81
CA ASN A 760 -21.34 -13.08 -11.73
C ASN A 760 -20.40 -13.26 -10.52
N LEU A 761 -20.06 -14.51 -10.18
CA LEU A 761 -19.07 -14.82 -9.14
C LEU A 761 -17.68 -14.32 -9.51
N ALA A 762 -17.22 -14.55 -10.74
CA ALA A 762 -15.93 -14.07 -11.22
C ALA A 762 -15.86 -12.53 -11.24
N ALA A 763 -16.91 -11.85 -11.70
CA ALA A 763 -17.02 -10.39 -11.69
C ALA A 763 -17.03 -9.82 -10.27
N THR A 764 -17.70 -10.49 -9.33
CA THR A 764 -17.69 -10.15 -7.90
C THR A 764 -16.27 -10.26 -7.33
N TYR A 765 -15.57 -11.36 -7.62
CA TYR A 765 -14.16 -11.50 -7.23
C TYR A 765 -13.26 -10.43 -7.86
N MET A 766 -13.48 -10.04 -9.13
CA MET A 766 -12.74 -8.96 -9.79
C MET A 766 -13.00 -7.60 -9.11
N GLY A 767 -14.24 -7.29 -8.76
CA GLY A 767 -14.60 -6.07 -8.02
C GLY A 767 -13.98 -6.01 -6.62
N MET A 768 -13.71 -7.17 -6.02
CA MET A 768 -12.98 -7.33 -4.75
C MET A 768 -11.45 -7.39 -4.91
N GLN A 769 -10.92 -7.14 -6.11
CA GLN A 769 -9.49 -7.28 -6.46
C GLN A 769 -8.92 -8.71 -6.27
N GLN A 770 -9.77 -9.73 -6.18
CA GLN A 770 -9.40 -11.14 -6.06
C GLN A 770 -9.28 -11.81 -7.44
N THR A 771 -8.45 -11.23 -8.30
CA THR A 771 -8.24 -11.67 -9.69
C THR A 771 -7.89 -13.16 -9.79
N GLY A 772 -7.13 -13.70 -8.83
CA GLY A 772 -6.79 -15.13 -8.80
C GLY A 772 -7.99 -16.05 -8.63
N LYS A 773 -8.98 -15.69 -7.81
CA LYS A 773 -10.21 -16.48 -7.62
C LYS A 773 -11.17 -16.32 -8.80
N ALA A 774 -11.27 -15.10 -9.34
CA ALA A 774 -12.02 -14.85 -10.57
C ALA A 774 -11.52 -15.75 -11.70
N LEU A 775 -10.20 -15.80 -11.92
CA LEU A 775 -9.59 -16.66 -12.94
C LEU A 775 -9.88 -18.15 -12.70
N GLN A 776 -9.89 -18.63 -11.46
CA GLN A 776 -10.19 -20.04 -11.19
C GLN A 776 -11.63 -20.44 -11.46
N VAL A 777 -12.59 -19.55 -11.16
CA VAL A 777 -13.99 -19.79 -11.51
C VAL A 777 -14.13 -19.89 -13.04
N LEU A 778 -13.48 -18.99 -13.77
CA LEU A 778 -13.47 -18.99 -15.24
C LEU A 778 -12.69 -20.19 -15.82
N ASP A 779 -11.60 -20.63 -15.20
CA ASP A 779 -10.79 -21.79 -15.62
C ASP A 779 -11.56 -23.11 -15.40
N ARG A 780 -12.36 -23.22 -14.34
CA ARG A 780 -13.27 -24.36 -14.13
C ARG A 780 -14.34 -24.42 -15.22
N MET A 781 -14.94 -23.27 -15.57
CA MET A 781 -15.87 -23.20 -16.69
C MET A 781 -15.20 -23.58 -18.01
N LEU A 782 -14.00 -23.06 -18.26
CA LEU A 782 -13.24 -23.36 -19.47
C LEU A 782 -13.03 -24.87 -19.63
N ASN A 783 -12.81 -25.60 -18.53
CA ASN A 783 -12.49 -27.02 -18.53
C ASN A 783 -13.67 -27.96 -18.22
N ALA A 784 -14.90 -27.45 -18.06
CA ALA A 784 -16.04 -28.29 -17.74
C ALA A 784 -16.48 -29.17 -18.95
N PRO A 785 -16.82 -30.47 -18.74
CA PRO A 785 -17.04 -31.43 -19.83
C PRO A 785 -18.24 -31.16 -20.75
N LYS A 786 -19.21 -30.36 -20.30
CA LYS A 786 -20.46 -30.04 -21.03
C LYS A 786 -20.63 -28.53 -21.23
N THR A 787 -19.55 -27.80 -21.47
CA THR A 787 -19.60 -26.35 -21.68
C THR A 787 -20.18 -26.04 -23.07
N GLU A 788 -21.28 -25.30 -23.12
CA GLU A 788 -21.94 -24.90 -24.36
C GLU A 788 -21.27 -23.67 -25.01
N ALA A 789 -21.56 -23.43 -26.29
CA ALA A 789 -20.96 -22.33 -27.06
C ALA A 789 -21.13 -20.95 -26.40
N ASN A 790 -22.29 -20.68 -25.79
CA ASN A 790 -22.57 -19.39 -25.13
C ASN A 790 -21.70 -19.16 -23.88
N ALA A 791 -21.38 -20.22 -23.14
CA ALA A 791 -20.48 -20.14 -21.99
C ALA A 791 -19.05 -19.81 -22.43
N PHE A 792 -18.56 -20.43 -23.51
CA PHE A 792 -17.26 -20.08 -24.09
C PHE A 792 -17.23 -18.64 -24.65
N ARG A 793 -18.34 -18.14 -25.21
CA ARG A 793 -18.45 -16.74 -25.65
C ARG A 793 -18.32 -15.75 -24.50
N ALA A 794 -18.95 -16.04 -23.36
CA ALA A 794 -18.75 -15.26 -22.14
C ALA A 794 -17.27 -15.28 -21.66
N LEU A 795 -16.59 -16.42 -21.77
CA LEU A 795 -15.16 -16.54 -21.45
C LEU A 795 -14.26 -15.71 -22.38
N ILE A 796 -14.58 -15.62 -23.68
CA ILE A 796 -13.87 -14.74 -24.62
C ILE A 796 -13.87 -13.30 -24.12
N GLN A 797 -15.05 -12.77 -23.75
CA GLN A 797 -15.18 -11.41 -23.23
C GLN A 797 -14.43 -11.24 -21.89
N ALA A 798 -14.51 -12.22 -21.00
CA ALA A 798 -13.81 -12.22 -19.72
C ALA A 798 -12.29 -12.11 -19.91
N TYR A 799 -11.70 -13.05 -20.65
CA TYR A 799 -10.26 -13.11 -20.85
C TYR A 799 -9.73 -11.96 -21.71
N ALA A 800 -10.52 -11.45 -22.66
CA ALA A 800 -10.18 -10.26 -23.43
C ALA A 800 -10.10 -9.02 -22.54
N SER A 801 -11.05 -8.81 -21.62
CA SER A 801 -11.04 -7.68 -20.67
C SER A 801 -9.86 -7.72 -19.70
N MET A 802 -9.36 -8.92 -19.39
CA MET A 802 -8.21 -9.15 -18.50
C MET A 802 -6.87 -9.19 -19.26
N ASN A 803 -6.87 -8.97 -20.58
CA ASN A 803 -5.70 -9.10 -21.46
C ASN A 803 -4.99 -10.47 -21.36
N ASN A 804 -5.75 -11.54 -21.08
CA ASN A 804 -5.23 -12.89 -20.86
C ASN A 804 -5.21 -13.71 -22.16
N THR A 805 -4.22 -13.40 -23.01
CA THR A 805 -4.09 -13.95 -24.37
C THR A 805 -3.99 -15.48 -24.42
N GLU A 806 -3.41 -16.13 -23.41
CA GLU A 806 -3.24 -17.57 -23.38
C GLU A 806 -4.58 -18.32 -23.23
N ARG A 807 -5.36 -18.00 -22.19
CA ARG A 807 -6.70 -18.61 -22.01
C ARG A 807 -7.66 -18.20 -23.12
N LEU A 808 -7.49 -17.01 -23.69
CA LEU A 808 -8.26 -16.58 -24.86
C LEU A 808 -8.02 -17.52 -26.06
N LYS A 809 -6.77 -17.89 -26.35
CA LYS A 809 -6.44 -18.89 -27.39
C LYS A 809 -7.08 -20.24 -27.09
N THR A 810 -6.94 -20.75 -25.87
CA THR A 810 -7.53 -22.04 -25.46
C THR A 810 -9.06 -22.05 -25.58
N THR A 811 -9.71 -20.93 -25.26
CA THR A 811 -11.16 -20.77 -25.40
C THR A 811 -11.59 -20.82 -26.88
N VAL A 812 -10.84 -20.17 -27.77
CA VAL A 812 -11.07 -20.22 -29.22
C VAL A 812 -10.88 -21.64 -29.76
N GLU A 813 -9.83 -22.36 -29.35
CA GLU A 813 -9.59 -23.75 -29.78
C GLU A 813 -10.75 -24.68 -29.40
N LYS A 814 -11.35 -24.48 -28.22
CA LYS A 814 -12.53 -25.24 -27.78
C LYS A 814 -13.78 -24.90 -28.60
N LEU A 815 -14.00 -23.62 -28.90
CA LEU A 815 -15.08 -23.20 -29.80
C LEU A 815 -14.89 -23.77 -31.22
N GLU A 816 -13.67 -23.82 -31.75
CA GLU A 816 -13.37 -24.45 -33.03
C GLU A 816 -13.59 -25.97 -33.02
N ALA A 817 -13.25 -26.65 -31.92
CA ALA A 817 -13.57 -28.06 -31.74
C ALA A 817 -15.08 -28.30 -31.79
N LEU A 818 -15.88 -27.43 -31.16
CA LEU A 818 -17.34 -27.48 -31.27
C LEU A 818 -17.81 -27.29 -32.71
N VAL A 819 -17.29 -26.30 -33.43
CA VAL A 819 -17.62 -26.08 -34.85
C VAL A 819 -17.19 -27.25 -35.74
N ARG A 820 -16.06 -27.91 -35.46
CA ARG A 820 -15.62 -29.11 -36.20
C ARG A 820 -16.53 -30.31 -35.94
N SER A 821 -16.96 -30.50 -34.68
CA SER A 821 -17.85 -31.59 -34.28
C SER A 821 -19.29 -31.42 -34.78
N ASN A 822 -19.75 -30.18 -34.89
CA ASN A 822 -21.05 -29.81 -35.42
C ASN A 822 -20.92 -28.50 -36.24
N PRO A 823 -20.75 -28.60 -37.57
CA PRO A 823 -20.64 -27.43 -38.45
C PRO A 823 -21.84 -26.48 -38.42
N ASP A 824 -22.99 -26.95 -37.94
CA ASP A 824 -24.20 -26.15 -37.79
C ASP A 824 -24.31 -25.45 -36.42
N ASN A 825 -23.28 -25.56 -35.56
CA ASN A 825 -23.22 -24.82 -34.30
C ASN A 825 -22.78 -23.36 -34.55
N LEU A 826 -23.74 -22.55 -35.02
CA LEU A 826 -23.48 -21.17 -35.44
C LEU A 826 -23.09 -20.26 -34.27
N SER A 827 -23.55 -20.55 -33.05
CA SER A 827 -23.10 -19.79 -31.87
C SER A 827 -21.62 -20.06 -31.58
N ALA A 828 -21.15 -21.30 -31.72
CA ALA A 828 -19.73 -21.60 -31.56
C ALA A 828 -18.88 -20.90 -32.63
N ALA A 829 -19.38 -20.82 -33.87
CA ALA A 829 -18.69 -20.12 -34.95
C ALA A 829 -18.63 -18.60 -34.74
N LEU A 830 -19.73 -17.98 -34.28
CA LEU A 830 -19.75 -16.57 -33.87
C LEU A 830 -18.80 -16.28 -32.70
N GLY A 831 -18.71 -17.19 -31.73
CA GLY A 831 -17.79 -17.06 -30.61
C GLY A 831 -16.32 -17.20 -31.00
N ALA A 832 -16.00 -18.15 -31.87
CA ALA A 832 -14.64 -18.30 -32.40
C ALA A 832 -14.22 -17.07 -33.21
N ALA A 833 -15.14 -16.51 -34.03
CA ALA A 833 -14.88 -15.28 -34.76
C ALA A 833 -14.55 -14.10 -33.82
N ASP A 834 -15.31 -13.93 -32.74
CA ASP A 834 -15.08 -12.87 -31.77
C ASP A 834 -13.75 -13.04 -31.01
N GLY A 835 -13.43 -14.26 -30.60
CA GLY A 835 -12.13 -14.57 -29.99
C GLY A 835 -10.96 -14.31 -30.94
N TYR A 836 -11.10 -14.64 -32.23
CA TYR A 836 -10.09 -14.32 -33.25
C TYR A 836 -9.89 -12.82 -33.46
N ARG A 837 -10.96 -12.00 -33.34
CA ARG A 837 -10.85 -10.54 -33.39
C ARG A 837 -10.01 -10.00 -32.23
N HIS A 838 -10.27 -10.48 -31.01
CA HIS A 838 -9.47 -10.10 -29.83
C HIS A 838 -8.01 -10.55 -29.93
N LEU A 839 -7.75 -11.68 -30.59
CA LEU A 839 -6.40 -12.17 -30.92
C LEU A 839 -5.76 -11.48 -32.14
N LYS A 840 -6.44 -10.49 -32.75
CA LYS A 840 -6.01 -9.77 -33.97
C LYS A 840 -5.81 -10.67 -35.19
N GLN A 841 -6.48 -11.82 -35.25
CA GLN A 841 -6.44 -12.77 -36.36
C GLN A 841 -7.67 -12.58 -37.26
N ASN A 842 -7.75 -11.43 -37.91
CA ASN A 842 -8.94 -10.99 -38.65
C ASN A 842 -9.33 -11.95 -39.79
N ASP A 843 -8.36 -12.54 -40.49
CA ASP A 843 -8.66 -13.49 -41.59
C ASP A 843 -9.40 -14.74 -41.09
N ARG A 844 -9.01 -15.26 -39.92
CA ARG A 844 -9.69 -16.41 -39.31
C ARG A 844 -11.06 -16.04 -38.77
N ALA A 845 -11.21 -14.83 -38.22
CA ALA A 845 -12.52 -14.31 -37.82
C ALA A 845 -13.48 -14.25 -39.02
N LEU A 846 -13.02 -13.72 -40.16
CA LEU A 846 -13.80 -13.67 -41.40
C LEU A 846 -14.19 -15.07 -41.91
N GLN A 847 -13.28 -16.05 -41.86
CA GLN A 847 -13.60 -17.43 -42.24
C GLN A 847 -14.70 -18.06 -41.37
N MET A 848 -14.70 -17.78 -40.07
CA MET A 848 -15.73 -18.29 -39.17
C MET A 848 -17.08 -17.59 -39.38
N LEU A 849 -17.08 -16.27 -39.63
CA LEU A 849 -18.28 -15.53 -40.00
C LEU A 849 -18.86 -15.95 -41.35
N ASP A 850 -18.01 -16.32 -42.32
CA ASP A 850 -18.44 -16.81 -43.63
C ASP A 850 -19.23 -18.12 -43.51
N LYS A 851 -18.80 -19.02 -42.60
CA LYS A 851 -19.55 -20.24 -42.28
C LYS A 851 -20.92 -19.93 -41.69
N VAL A 852 -21.00 -18.90 -40.82
CA VAL A 852 -22.26 -18.47 -40.21
C VAL A 852 -23.22 -17.94 -41.26
N VAL A 853 -22.78 -17.01 -42.11
CA VAL A 853 -23.64 -16.39 -43.13
C VAL A 853 -23.97 -17.34 -44.28
N SER A 854 -23.13 -18.33 -44.57
CA SER A 854 -23.41 -19.32 -45.63
C SER A 854 -24.30 -20.47 -45.17
N SER A 855 -24.53 -20.65 -43.86
CA SER A 855 -25.37 -21.74 -43.35
C SER A 855 -26.85 -21.50 -43.65
N SER A 856 -27.55 -22.54 -44.12
CA SER A 856 -29.01 -22.53 -44.31
C SER A 856 -29.79 -22.51 -43.00
N LYS A 857 -29.15 -22.89 -41.88
CA LYS A 857 -29.74 -22.90 -40.53
C LYS A 857 -29.58 -21.56 -39.78
N ALA A 858 -28.93 -20.56 -40.39
CA ALA A 858 -28.75 -19.26 -39.77
C ALA A 858 -30.08 -18.48 -39.77
N ASP A 859 -30.60 -18.23 -38.57
CA ASP A 859 -31.75 -17.35 -38.36
C ASP A 859 -31.35 -15.87 -38.46
N ALA A 860 -32.36 -15.00 -38.47
CA ALA A 860 -32.15 -13.56 -38.63
C ALA A 860 -31.26 -12.97 -37.54
N ASN A 861 -31.40 -13.41 -36.29
CA ASN A 861 -30.60 -12.93 -35.16
C ASN A 861 -29.12 -13.33 -35.30
N THR A 862 -28.86 -14.55 -35.75
CA THR A 862 -27.51 -15.07 -35.98
C THR A 862 -26.83 -14.32 -37.14
N VAL A 863 -27.57 -14.05 -38.22
CA VAL A 863 -27.08 -13.26 -39.36
C VAL A 863 -26.81 -11.80 -38.95
N LEU A 864 -27.66 -11.21 -38.11
CA LEU A 864 -27.46 -9.86 -37.56
C LEU A 864 -26.18 -9.77 -36.71
N GLN A 865 -25.93 -10.75 -35.84
CA GLN A 865 -24.69 -10.81 -35.06
C GLN A 865 -23.45 -10.94 -35.95
N ALA A 866 -23.53 -11.73 -37.03
CA ALA A 866 -22.43 -11.83 -38.00
C ALA A 866 -22.20 -10.50 -38.74
N ALA A 867 -23.27 -9.80 -39.14
CA ALA A 867 -23.21 -8.48 -39.73
C ALA A 867 -22.52 -7.47 -38.79
N GLN A 868 -22.90 -7.43 -37.52
CA GLN A 868 -22.24 -6.55 -36.53
C GLN A 868 -20.73 -6.82 -36.41
N GLN A 869 -20.31 -8.09 -36.45
CA GLN A 869 -18.89 -8.42 -36.43
C GLN A 869 -18.17 -8.03 -37.73
N TYR A 870 -18.78 -8.18 -38.91
CA TYR A 870 -18.22 -7.68 -40.16
C TYR A 870 -18.08 -6.16 -40.17
N ALA A 871 -19.05 -5.43 -39.63
CA ALA A 871 -18.98 -3.98 -39.45
C ALA A 871 -17.82 -3.59 -38.52
N GLY A 872 -17.66 -4.29 -37.39
CA GLY A 872 -16.54 -4.08 -36.46
C GLY A 872 -15.17 -4.47 -37.02
N LEU A 873 -15.12 -5.22 -38.12
CA LEU A 873 -13.91 -5.53 -38.89
C LEU A 873 -13.72 -4.60 -40.11
N LEU A 874 -14.65 -3.67 -40.33
CA LEU A 874 -14.70 -2.78 -41.49
C LEU A 874 -14.73 -3.53 -42.84
N ASN A 875 -15.27 -4.77 -42.86
CA ASN A 875 -15.40 -5.57 -44.09
C ASN A 875 -16.77 -5.34 -44.73
N TYR A 876 -16.92 -4.18 -45.37
CA TYR A 876 -18.17 -3.76 -46.00
C TYR A 876 -18.72 -4.72 -47.06
N PRO A 877 -17.91 -5.36 -47.93
CA PRO A 877 -18.43 -6.34 -48.90
C PRO A 877 -19.12 -7.55 -48.25
N LYS A 878 -18.55 -8.09 -47.16
CA LYS A 878 -19.16 -9.22 -46.43
C LYS A 878 -20.34 -8.79 -45.58
N LEU A 879 -20.28 -7.59 -45.00
CA LEU A 879 -21.40 -6.97 -44.31
C LEU A 879 -22.61 -6.80 -45.23
N GLU A 880 -22.39 -6.36 -46.47
CA GLU A 880 -23.44 -6.22 -47.48
C GLU A 880 -24.14 -7.55 -47.76
N VAL A 881 -23.38 -8.62 -47.99
CA VAL A 881 -23.93 -9.98 -48.18
C VAL A 881 -24.73 -10.45 -46.96
N ALA A 882 -24.27 -10.13 -45.75
CA ALA A 882 -24.97 -10.49 -44.52
C ALA A 882 -26.30 -9.71 -44.37
N LEU A 883 -26.31 -8.41 -44.62
CA LEU A 883 -27.52 -7.58 -44.57
C LEU A 883 -28.52 -7.94 -45.70
N ASP A 884 -28.03 -8.26 -46.90
CA ASP A 884 -28.86 -8.77 -48.01
C ASP A 884 -29.54 -10.10 -47.64
N LYS A 885 -28.85 -10.96 -46.88
CA LYS A 885 -29.46 -12.18 -46.33
C LYS A 885 -30.45 -11.85 -45.21
N LEU A 886 -30.13 -10.88 -44.35
CA LEU A 886 -30.99 -10.47 -43.24
C LEU A 886 -32.35 -9.96 -43.73
N VAL A 887 -32.38 -9.10 -44.75
CA VAL A 887 -33.65 -8.58 -45.30
C VAL A 887 -34.47 -9.66 -46.02
N LYS A 888 -33.84 -10.75 -46.49
CA LYS A 888 -34.57 -11.92 -47.01
C LYS A 888 -35.18 -12.77 -45.91
N LEU A 889 -34.54 -12.83 -44.74
CA LEU A 889 -35.05 -13.54 -43.55
C LEU A 889 -36.11 -12.71 -42.81
N LEU A 890 -36.02 -11.37 -42.85
CA LEU A 890 -36.95 -10.43 -42.24
C LEU A 890 -37.48 -9.42 -43.29
N PRO A 891 -38.26 -9.87 -44.29
CA PRO A 891 -38.73 -9.00 -45.36
C PRO A 891 -39.64 -7.86 -44.87
N GLU A 892 -40.29 -8.07 -43.73
CA GLU A 892 -41.23 -7.12 -43.11
C GLU A 892 -40.60 -6.28 -41.98
N SER A 893 -39.28 -6.34 -41.74
CA SER A 893 -38.62 -5.52 -40.71
C SER A 893 -38.11 -4.21 -41.30
N PRO A 894 -38.70 -3.05 -40.94
CA PRO A 894 -38.21 -1.74 -41.36
C PRO A 894 -36.74 -1.49 -40.99
N GLU A 895 -36.32 -1.96 -39.81
CA GLU A 895 -34.97 -1.78 -39.28
C GLU A 895 -33.92 -2.53 -40.11
N ALA A 896 -34.20 -3.77 -40.55
CA ALA A 896 -33.28 -4.53 -41.39
C ALA A 896 -33.04 -3.84 -42.75
N TRP A 897 -34.10 -3.27 -43.34
CA TRP A 897 -34.00 -2.50 -44.58
C TRP A 897 -33.29 -1.15 -44.39
N TYR A 898 -33.47 -0.52 -43.23
CA TYR A 898 -32.75 0.71 -42.86
C TYR A 898 -31.25 0.48 -42.70
N ASP A 899 -30.85 -0.59 -42.00
CA ASP A 899 -29.44 -0.93 -41.79
C ASP A 899 -28.75 -1.25 -43.14
N LEU A 900 -29.44 -1.95 -44.05
CA LEU A 900 -28.96 -2.17 -45.43
C LEU A 900 -28.83 -0.86 -46.21
N ALA A 901 -29.81 0.05 -46.10
CA ALA A 901 -29.76 1.35 -46.76
C ALA A 901 -28.60 2.21 -46.27
N SER A 902 -28.36 2.23 -44.95
CA SER A 902 -27.27 2.97 -44.32
C SER A 902 -25.90 2.48 -44.82
N LEU A 903 -25.72 1.15 -44.89
CA LEU A 903 -24.52 0.57 -45.48
C LEU A 903 -24.36 0.99 -46.95
N LYS A 904 -25.37 0.78 -47.79
CA LYS A 904 -25.32 1.06 -49.24
C LYS A 904 -24.98 2.53 -49.50
N ALA A 905 -25.53 3.45 -48.70
CA ALA A 905 -25.20 4.87 -48.75
C ALA A 905 -23.73 5.13 -48.42
N SER A 906 -23.21 4.50 -47.35
CA SER A 906 -21.82 4.66 -46.90
C SER A 906 -20.77 4.13 -47.90
N ILE A 907 -21.13 3.13 -48.71
CA ILE A 907 -20.25 2.55 -49.74
C ILE A 907 -20.49 3.15 -51.15
N GLY A 908 -21.30 4.21 -51.25
CA GLY A 908 -21.52 4.97 -52.49
C GLY A 908 -22.57 4.38 -53.46
N LYS A 909 -23.28 3.32 -53.08
CA LYS A 909 -24.37 2.71 -53.87
C LYS A 909 -25.68 3.46 -53.65
N SER A 910 -25.71 4.70 -54.12
CA SER A 910 -26.76 5.68 -53.80
C SER A 910 -28.18 5.25 -54.22
N ASP A 911 -28.34 4.68 -55.42
CA ASP A 911 -29.66 4.27 -55.91
C ASP A 911 -30.21 3.07 -55.14
N GLU A 912 -29.35 2.10 -54.81
CA GLU A 912 -29.71 0.93 -54.00
C GLU A 912 -30.05 1.35 -52.55
N ALA A 913 -29.32 2.32 -51.99
CA ALA A 913 -29.60 2.88 -50.68
C ALA A 913 -30.98 3.55 -50.63
N LEU A 914 -31.33 4.36 -51.64
CA LEU A 914 -32.65 5.00 -51.74
C LEU A 914 -33.77 3.97 -51.89
N ALA A 915 -33.55 2.90 -52.66
CA ALA A 915 -34.53 1.82 -52.82
C ALA A 915 -34.78 1.06 -51.50
N ALA A 916 -33.71 0.70 -50.77
CA ALA A 916 -33.81 0.05 -49.47
C ALA A 916 -34.46 0.95 -48.41
N LEU A 917 -34.09 2.24 -48.40
CA LEU A 917 -34.66 3.23 -47.48
C LEU A 917 -36.16 3.45 -47.74
N ARG A 918 -36.57 3.49 -49.01
CA ARG A 918 -37.98 3.55 -49.39
C ARG A 918 -38.76 2.34 -48.89
N LYS A 919 -38.20 1.14 -49.05
CA LYS A 919 -38.81 -0.10 -48.54
C LYS A 919 -38.95 -0.05 -47.01
N ALA A 920 -37.94 0.43 -46.28
CA ALA A 920 -38.00 0.60 -44.83
C ALA A 920 -39.16 1.55 -44.41
N PHE A 921 -39.32 2.69 -45.08
CA PHE A 921 -40.38 3.65 -44.77
C PHE A 921 -41.78 3.14 -45.14
N ASP A 922 -41.93 2.49 -46.29
CA ASP A 922 -43.21 1.94 -46.72
C ASP A 922 -43.68 0.81 -45.77
N LEU A 923 -42.77 -0.05 -45.29
CA LEU A 923 -43.08 -1.07 -44.27
C LEU A 923 -43.49 -0.45 -42.93
N ARG A 924 -42.77 0.59 -42.51
CA ARG A 924 -43.10 1.31 -41.27
C ARG A 924 -44.44 2.04 -41.35
N ALA A 925 -44.78 2.58 -42.51
CA ALA A 925 -46.08 3.22 -42.74
C ALA A 925 -47.23 2.20 -42.76
N ALA A 926 -46.98 0.96 -43.23
CA ALA A 926 -47.96 -0.13 -43.23
C ALA A 926 -48.23 -0.71 -41.83
N HIS A 927 -47.27 -0.62 -40.91
CA HIS A 927 -47.37 -1.12 -39.54
C HIS A 927 -46.98 -0.03 -38.50
N PRO A 928 -47.84 0.97 -38.27
CA PRO A 928 -47.53 2.07 -37.36
C PRO A 928 -47.55 1.59 -35.89
N ASP A 929 -46.36 1.47 -35.29
CA ASP A 929 -46.18 1.27 -33.85
C ASP A 929 -45.68 2.57 -33.20
N PRO A 930 -46.45 3.20 -32.29
CA PRO A 930 -46.04 4.42 -31.60
C PRO A 930 -44.83 4.26 -30.67
N LYS A 931 -44.36 3.03 -30.41
CA LYS A 931 -43.12 2.74 -29.66
C LYS A 931 -41.91 2.45 -30.55
N ALA A 932 -42.08 2.33 -31.87
CA ALA A 932 -40.98 2.00 -32.77
C ALA A 932 -40.10 3.23 -33.11
N ARG A 933 -38.83 3.01 -33.49
CA ARG A 933 -37.81 4.05 -33.80
C ARG A 933 -38.15 4.97 -34.95
N ASP A 934 -38.26 6.29 -34.79
CA ASP A 934 -38.56 7.20 -35.93
C ASP A 934 -37.45 7.22 -37.00
N LEU A 935 -37.54 6.29 -37.96
CA LEU A 935 -36.54 6.08 -39.01
C LEU A 935 -36.38 7.30 -39.93
N VAL A 936 -37.43 8.14 -40.07
CA VAL A 936 -37.38 9.37 -40.86
C VAL A 936 -36.59 10.44 -40.12
N ALA A 937 -36.80 10.60 -38.82
CA ALA A 937 -36.00 11.51 -37.99
C ALA A 937 -34.54 11.02 -37.84
N GLU A 938 -34.32 9.71 -37.78
CA GLU A 938 -33.00 9.11 -37.68
C GLU A 938 -32.18 9.30 -38.98
N VAL A 939 -32.76 9.04 -40.16
CA VAL A 939 -32.04 9.19 -41.43
C VAL A 939 -31.57 10.63 -41.68
N GLN A 940 -32.30 11.62 -41.15
CA GLN A 940 -31.93 13.03 -41.27
C GLN A 940 -30.71 13.41 -40.41
N LYS A 941 -30.40 12.62 -39.38
CA LYS A 941 -29.27 12.83 -38.46
C LYS A 941 -28.12 11.87 -38.73
N ASP A 942 -28.37 10.78 -39.45
CA ASP A 942 -27.40 9.72 -39.71
C ASP A 942 -26.36 10.18 -40.77
N PRO A 943 -25.06 10.25 -40.40
CA PRO A 943 -24.00 10.71 -41.30
C PRO A 943 -23.74 9.77 -42.48
N HIS A 944 -24.15 8.50 -42.42
CA HIS A 944 -23.94 7.55 -43.53
C HIS A 944 -24.68 7.95 -44.80
N PHE A 945 -25.75 8.75 -44.67
CA PHE A 945 -26.54 9.25 -45.80
C PHE A 945 -26.10 10.62 -46.31
N ALA A 946 -25.02 11.22 -45.77
CA ALA A 946 -24.59 12.58 -46.11
C ALA A 946 -24.40 12.79 -47.62
N ALA A 947 -23.86 11.78 -48.32
CA ALA A 947 -23.62 11.84 -49.76
C ALA A 947 -24.91 11.90 -50.61
N ILE A 948 -26.03 11.36 -50.10
CA ILE A 948 -27.31 11.31 -50.84
C ILE A 948 -28.34 12.30 -50.30
N LYS A 949 -28.07 12.94 -49.16
CA LYS A 949 -29.01 13.81 -48.43
C LYS A 949 -29.51 15.00 -49.24
N ASP A 950 -28.68 15.51 -50.15
CA ASP A 950 -29.02 16.65 -50.99
C ASP A 950 -29.71 16.30 -52.31
N THR A 951 -29.81 15.02 -52.63
CA THR A 951 -30.46 14.56 -53.86
C THR A 951 -31.97 14.81 -53.83
N PRO A 952 -32.60 15.15 -54.97
CA PRO A 952 -34.05 15.32 -55.04
C PRO A 952 -34.83 14.09 -54.56
N ALA A 953 -34.34 12.89 -54.91
CA ALA A 953 -34.96 11.62 -54.52
C ALA A 953 -34.95 11.41 -53.00
N PHE A 954 -33.85 11.72 -52.31
CA PHE A 954 -33.79 11.65 -50.85
C PHE A 954 -34.74 12.66 -50.19
N LYS A 955 -34.72 13.92 -50.65
CA LYS A 955 -35.58 15.00 -50.12
C LYS A 955 -37.06 14.68 -50.28
N GLN A 956 -37.46 14.08 -51.40
CA GLN A 956 -38.82 13.61 -51.64
C GLN A 956 -39.21 12.45 -50.72
N LEU A 957 -38.27 11.54 -50.43
CA LEU A 957 -38.51 10.38 -49.60
C LEU A 957 -38.75 10.72 -48.12
N VAL A 958 -38.09 11.75 -47.59
CA VAL A 958 -38.20 12.20 -46.19
C VAL A 958 -39.18 13.36 -45.98
N ALA A 959 -39.82 13.84 -47.06
CA ALA A 959 -40.81 14.91 -46.98
C ALA A 959 -42.10 14.40 -46.28
N PRO A 960 -42.74 15.22 -45.43
CA PRO A 960 -44.00 14.85 -44.78
C PRO A 960 -45.08 14.61 -45.85
N ARG A 961 -45.58 13.36 -45.95
CA ARG A 961 -46.71 13.03 -46.83
C ARG A 961 -47.94 13.81 -46.37
N GLN A 962 -48.46 14.71 -47.20
CA GLN A 962 -49.77 15.32 -46.99
C GLN A 962 -50.82 14.20 -47.08
N LEU A 963 -51.57 13.98 -45.99
CA LEU A 963 -52.76 13.14 -45.97
C LEU A 963 -53.80 13.75 -46.92
N GLU A 964 -53.94 13.20 -48.13
CA GLU A 964 -55.13 13.44 -48.92
C GLU A 964 -56.33 12.81 -48.19
N ALA A 965 -57.30 13.65 -47.82
CA ALA A 965 -58.56 13.21 -47.24
C ALA A 965 -59.29 12.30 -48.24
N PRO A 966 -59.91 11.18 -47.79
CA PRO A 966 -60.65 10.31 -48.69
C PRO A 966 -61.88 11.04 -49.26
N LYS A 967 -62.10 10.92 -50.57
CA LYS A 967 -63.35 11.29 -51.25
C LYS A 967 -64.38 10.17 -51.16
#